data_AF-H3GS72-F1
#
_entry.id   AF-H3GS72-F1
#
_cell.length_a   1.000
_cell.length_b   1.000
_cell.length_c   1.000
_cell.angle_alpha   90.00
_cell.angle_beta   90.00
_cell.angle_gamma   90.00
#
_symmetry.space_group_name_H-M   'P 1'
#
loop_
_entity.id
_entity.type
_entity.pdbx_description
1 polymer ?
#
loop_
_entity_poly.entity_id
_entity_poly.type
_entity_poly.pdbx_seq_one_letter_code
_entity_poly.pdbx_strand_id
1 'polypeptide(L)'
;MKFGKQLEISANPEWRDNYVQYKRLKRLIKRVAFELEKKQNKQQKLQQKMDHSATGDVQLQVVDETHPLLKAVVDEVQDAKDQFWEVLDANLKIVNDFYVGKVVTLQHSVGEFEAMLADEQTATGHVHTRSRTHSQADHGFAALQEIYDTLVDLRTFVQINHSGFRKIVKKFDKTIKSCTQEAFMQRLSNERFYSSGDIDDLLGRVFGLTSKDKLEAGNMERRMRRMQGDQNSLLRKVKLVPFCISVALFVFLLMVRITPKGEDVQQRCLAMLVFITALWVTEALPYFATALLVPPLVVFMRILNDKAHPDTLLTSKQSAKEVMSMLVNHTTILIMGGYSISAAFAKCQIELYIAAFLQRRFKKRPNLFLLAIMLMGLFLSMWISNHTAPVLCVSFQLDRGFSHFKVLLPIIRDFPTNSTYVKTLLIGLAFACNLGGMMTPISSLQNTLAVSFLEKAGYTVTFGQWMAMAVPFCTVGTILCWLFLLWVMDPQDATYIPQIVYDQKQKISRLHVVVISLTLLTIFLWASFSVTSATFGDLGIISMMFMFVMFGTGMLSQFDFNSFSWHILFLIGGGNVLGDMAIQIGHPHIPVICCALAISAAMALPFSSFPNINSLLVLDDHGQPYLEVKDFLRVGVTFSLVSMALIVTLGYSLIVLVLGYNIDPTPIMVGL
;
A
#
# COMPACT_ATOMS: atom_id res chain seq x y z
N MET A 1 1.90 -13.17 8.48
CA MET A 1 0.67 -13.46 9.27
C MET A 1 0.45 -14.99 9.36
N LYS A 2 -0.08 -15.55 10.47
CA LYS A 2 -0.33 -17.01 10.57
C LYS A 2 -1.46 -17.41 9.60
N PHE A 3 -1.24 -18.38 8.71
CA PHE A 3 -2.20 -18.75 7.64
C PHE A 3 -3.64 -19.00 8.12
N GLY A 4 -3.84 -19.59 9.30
CA GLY A 4 -5.20 -19.78 9.85
C GLY A 4 -5.97 -18.47 10.07
N LYS A 5 -5.30 -17.36 10.42
CA LYS A 5 -5.92 -16.04 10.51
C LYS A 5 -6.13 -15.42 9.13
N GLN A 6 -5.20 -15.67 8.20
CA GLN A 6 -5.34 -15.23 6.81
C GLN A 6 -6.56 -15.88 6.15
N LEU A 7 -6.78 -17.17 6.38
CA LEU A 7 -7.96 -17.89 5.91
C LEU A 7 -9.26 -17.25 6.46
N GLU A 8 -9.31 -16.90 7.74
CA GLU A 8 -10.50 -16.28 8.36
C GLU A 8 -10.81 -14.88 7.80
N ILE A 9 -9.78 -14.12 7.44
CA ILE A 9 -9.92 -12.74 6.91
C ILE A 9 -10.26 -12.77 5.42
N SER A 10 -9.67 -13.69 4.66
CA SER A 10 -9.81 -13.75 3.20
C SER A 10 -10.93 -14.67 2.71
N ALA A 11 -11.49 -15.52 3.57
CA ALA A 11 -12.62 -16.39 3.22
C ALA A 11 -13.90 -15.58 3.06
N ASN A 12 -14.69 -15.91 2.04
CA ASN A 12 -16.06 -15.43 1.93
C ASN A 12 -16.85 -15.91 3.17
N PRO A 13 -17.46 -15.00 3.97
CA PRO A 13 -18.23 -15.37 5.16
C PRO A 13 -19.32 -16.41 4.91
N GLU A 14 -19.96 -16.35 3.74
CA GLU A 14 -21.05 -17.26 3.37
C GLU A 14 -20.56 -18.67 3.01
N TRP A 15 -19.30 -18.83 2.61
CA TRP A 15 -18.76 -20.11 2.14
C TRP A 15 -17.81 -20.74 3.15
N ARG A 16 -17.78 -20.24 4.38
CA ARG A 16 -16.82 -20.62 5.43
C ARG A 16 -16.74 -22.13 5.66
N ASP A 17 -17.86 -22.83 5.60
CA ASP A 17 -17.94 -24.28 5.85
C ASP A 17 -17.36 -25.12 4.71
N ASN A 18 -17.23 -24.53 3.51
CA ASN A 18 -16.69 -25.20 2.32
C ASN A 18 -15.18 -24.96 2.14
N TYR A 19 -14.55 -24.17 3.01
CA TYR A 19 -13.10 -24.04 3.02
C TYR A 19 -12.44 -25.17 3.81
N VAL A 20 -11.18 -25.46 3.47
CA VAL A 20 -10.37 -26.42 4.21
C VAL A 20 -10.33 -26.11 5.71
N GLN A 21 -10.70 -27.09 6.54
CA GLN A 21 -10.78 -27.01 8.00
C GLN A 21 -9.38 -27.00 8.63
N TYR A 22 -8.59 -25.97 8.33
CA TYR A 22 -7.18 -25.88 8.66
C TYR A 22 -6.90 -25.98 10.17
N LYS A 23 -7.80 -25.45 11.01
CA LYS A 23 -7.70 -25.56 12.47
C LYS A 23 -7.87 -27.01 12.95
N ARG A 24 -8.82 -27.76 12.39
CA ARG A 24 -9.08 -29.16 12.75
C ARG A 24 -7.92 -30.05 12.34
N LEU A 25 -7.48 -29.94 11.09
CA LEU A 25 -6.32 -30.68 10.57
C LEU A 25 -5.05 -30.39 11.38
N LYS A 26 -4.84 -29.13 11.81
CA LYS A 26 -3.71 -28.79 12.68
C LYS A 26 -3.77 -29.47 14.06
N ARG A 27 -4.96 -29.72 14.60
CA ARG A 27 -5.12 -30.48 15.87
C ARG A 27 -4.75 -31.94 15.65
N LEU A 28 -5.14 -32.54 14.52
CA LEU A 28 -4.76 -33.91 14.17
C LEU A 28 -3.24 -34.06 14.01
N ILE A 29 -2.57 -33.10 13.36
CA ILE A 29 -1.10 -33.10 13.27
C ILE A 29 -0.44 -33.07 14.66
N LYS A 30 -1.00 -32.30 15.61
CA LYS A 30 -0.51 -32.29 16.99
C LYS A 30 -0.70 -33.64 17.69
N ARG A 31 -1.82 -34.32 17.43
CA ARG A 31 -2.08 -35.67 17.93
C ARG A 31 -1.04 -36.66 17.38
N VAL A 32 -0.76 -36.61 16.08
CA VAL A 32 0.29 -37.43 15.45
C VAL A 32 1.66 -37.16 16.07
N ALA A 33 2.01 -35.89 16.30
CA ALA A 33 3.27 -35.54 16.95
C ALA A 33 3.38 -36.13 18.37
N PHE A 34 2.29 -36.07 19.13
CA PHE A 34 2.22 -36.63 20.48
C PHE A 34 2.39 -38.15 20.49
N GLU A 35 1.70 -38.88 19.61
CA GLU A 35 1.84 -40.35 19.52
C GLU A 35 3.24 -40.76 19.04
N LEU A 36 3.87 -39.98 18.14
CA LEU A 36 5.26 -40.21 17.73
C LEU A 36 6.24 -40.05 18.89
N GLU A 37 6.07 -39.02 19.72
CA GLU A 37 6.89 -38.80 20.91
C GLU A 37 6.69 -39.93 21.94
N LYS A 38 5.45 -40.37 22.13
CA LYS A 38 5.10 -41.54 22.98
C LYS A 38 5.79 -42.82 22.49
N LYS A 39 5.79 -43.07 21.17
CA LYS A 39 6.50 -44.19 20.54
C LYS A 39 8.01 -44.13 20.82
N GLN A 40 8.63 -42.97 20.58
CA GLN A 40 10.07 -42.77 20.80
C GLN A 40 10.46 -42.97 22.27
N ASN A 41 9.68 -42.42 23.21
CA ASN A 41 9.92 -42.57 24.64
C ASN A 41 9.78 -44.04 25.09
N LYS A 42 8.80 -44.78 24.57
CA LYS A 42 8.61 -46.20 24.89
C LYS A 42 9.74 -47.06 24.32
N GLN A 43 10.17 -46.77 23.09
CA GLN A 43 11.29 -47.45 22.43
C GLN A 43 12.61 -47.22 23.19
N GLN A 44 12.91 -45.99 23.60
CA GLN A 44 14.10 -45.68 24.39
C GLN A 44 14.11 -46.39 25.75
N LYS A 45 12.96 -46.43 26.45
CA LYS A 45 12.84 -47.15 27.73
C LYS A 45 13.01 -48.66 27.58
N LEU A 46 12.51 -49.24 26.49
CA LEU A 46 12.71 -50.66 26.18
C LEU A 46 14.17 -50.95 25.84
N GLN A 47 14.81 -50.10 25.03
CA GLN A 47 16.22 -50.23 24.68
C GLN A 47 17.11 -50.16 25.93
N GLN A 48 16.94 -49.15 26.78
CA GLN A 48 17.68 -49.02 28.05
C GLN A 48 17.51 -50.24 28.97
N LYS A 49 16.29 -50.81 29.04
CA LYS A 49 16.04 -52.01 29.83
C LYS A 49 16.78 -53.23 29.27
N MET A 50 16.81 -53.39 27.95
CA MET A 50 17.54 -54.50 27.32
C MET A 50 19.05 -54.35 27.47
N ASP A 51 19.57 -53.13 27.30
CA ASP A 51 20.99 -52.79 27.46
C ASP A 51 21.47 -53.07 28.89
N HIS A 52 20.63 -52.83 29.92
CA HIS A 52 20.96 -53.18 31.31
C HIS A 52 20.89 -54.68 31.64
N SER A 53 20.09 -55.46 30.91
CA SER A 53 20.01 -56.92 31.09
C SER A 53 21.06 -57.72 30.31
N ALA A 54 21.75 -57.12 29.34
CA ALA A 54 22.81 -57.75 28.56
C ALA A 54 24.17 -57.64 29.28
N THR A 55 24.41 -58.47 30.29
CA THR A 55 25.73 -58.65 30.93
C THR A 55 26.28 -60.04 30.57
N GLY A 56 26.96 -60.14 29.44
CA GLY A 56 27.56 -61.38 28.90
C GLY A 56 27.33 -61.50 27.39
N ASP A 57 28.28 -62.09 26.66
CA ASP A 57 28.41 -62.19 25.19
C ASP A 57 27.15 -62.66 24.43
N VAL A 58 26.10 -61.84 24.40
CA VAL A 58 24.86 -62.06 23.65
C VAL A 58 24.64 -60.84 22.77
N GLN A 59 24.49 -61.05 21.46
CA GLN A 59 24.21 -59.99 20.50
C GLN A 59 22.98 -59.18 20.95
N LEU A 60 23.17 -57.87 21.14
CA LEU A 60 22.09 -56.91 21.39
C LEU A 60 21.11 -56.93 20.22
N GLN A 61 19.93 -57.50 20.42
CA GLN A 61 18.82 -57.28 19.49
C GLN A 61 18.37 -55.82 19.61
N VAL A 62 18.31 -55.11 18.48
CA VAL A 62 17.75 -53.75 18.43
C VAL A 62 16.24 -53.86 18.64
N VAL A 63 15.66 -53.02 19.51
CA VAL A 63 14.20 -52.97 19.67
C VAL A 63 13.60 -52.32 18.41
N ASP A 64 13.20 -53.18 17.48
CA ASP A 64 12.55 -52.80 16.23
C ASP A 64 11.02 -52.68 16.39
N GLU A 65 10.35 -52.08 15.39
CA GLU A 65 8.91 -51.80 15.39
C GLU A 65 8.03 -53.07 15.50
N THR A 66 8.61 -54.24 15.24
CA THR A 66 7.97 -55.56 15.33
C THR A 66 7.87 -56.10 16.76
N HIS A 67 8.49 -55.43 17.74
CA HIS A 67 8.48 -55.88 19.13
C HIS A 67 7.04 -55.89 19.73
N PRO A 68 6.58 -56.98 20.37
CA PRO A 68 5.18 -57.12 20.83
C PRO A 68 4.69 -55.98 21.75
N LEU A 69 5.60 -55.45 22.58
CA LEU A 69 5.31 -54.34 23.50
C LEU A 69 5.27 -52.95 22.82
N LEU A 70 5.80 -52.83 21.60
CA LEU A 70 5.79 -51.58 20.81
C LEU A 70 4.61 -51.56 19.82
N LYS A 71 4.15 -52.73 19.37
CA LYS A 71 3.07 -52.90 18.39
C LYS A 71 1.82 -52.04 18.67
N ALA A 72 1.30 -52.07 19.89
CA ALA A 72 0.12 -51.26 20.25
C ALA A 72 0.33 -49.74 20.06
N VAL A 73 1.54 -49.21 20.28
CA VAL A 73 1.83 -47.78 20.09
C VAL A 73 2.14 -47.47 18.63
N VAL A 74 2.69 -48.43 17.89
CA VAL A 74 2.86 -48.33 16.43
C VAL A 74 1.49 -48.25 15.76
N ASP A 75 0.54 -49.07 16.19
CA ASP A 75 -0.85 -49.08 15.69
C ASP A 75 -1.56 -47.75 16.02
N GLU A 76 -1.39 -47.20 17.23
CA GLU A 76 -1.92 -45.86 17.61
C GLU A 76 -1.35 -44.72 16.76
N VAL A 77 -0.05 -44.76 16.42
CA VAL A 77 0.58 -43.79 15.53
C VAL A 77 0.01 -43.90 14.12
N GLN A 78 -0.25 -45.13 13.65
CA GLN A 78 -0.81 -45.36 12.33
C GLN A 78 -2.27 -44.90 12.24
N ASP A 79 -3.10 -45.21 13.24
CA ASP A 79 -4.48 -44.71 13.35
C ASP A 79 -4.55 -43.18 13.34
N ALA A 80 -3.65 -42.51 14.06
CA ALA A 80 -3.58 -41.05 14.06
C ALA A 80 -3.20 -40.46 12.69
N LYS A 81 -2.35 -41.15 11.91
CA LYS A 81 -2.01 -40.75 10.53
C LYS A 81 -3.18 -40.97 9.59
N ASP A 82 -3.83 -42.13 9.68
CA ASP A 82 -4.96 -42.49 8.82
C ASP A 82 -6.14 -41.53 9.05
N GLN A 83 -6.42 -41.17 10.30
CA GLN A 83 -7.43 -40.17 10.65
C GLN A 83 -7.12 -38.78 10.06
N PHE A 84 -5.84 -38.39 9.95
CA PHE A 84 -5.47 -37.14 9.30
C PHE A 84 -5.81 -37.17 7.80
N TRP A 85 -5.44 -38.26 7.11
CA TRP A 85 -5.70 -38.41 5.68
C TRP A 85 -7.18 -38.55 5.36
N GLU A 86 -7.94 -39.27 6.17
CA GLU A 86 -9.40 -39.39 6.03
C GLU A 86 -10.08 -38.01 6.12
N VAL A 87 -9.72 -37.20 7.12
CA VAL A 87 -10.27 -35.85 7.26
C VAL A 87 -9.79 -34.93 6.13
N LEU A 88 -8.56 -35.09 5.65
CA LEU A 88 -8.03 -34.31 4.54
C LEU A 88 -8.79 -34.61 3.24
N ASP A 89 -9.00 -35.88 2.92
CA ASP A 89 -9.72 -36.33 1.73
C ASP A 89 -11.21 -35.96 1.81
N ALA A 90 -11.83 -36.01 2.99
CA ALA A 90 -13.19 -35.50 3.20
C ALA A 90 -13.27 -33.98 2.93
N ASN A 91 -12.27 -33.20 3.35
CA ASN A 91 -12.21 -31.77 3.06
C ASN A 91 -12.01 -31.50 1.57
N LEU A 92 -11.17 -32.31 0.90
CA LEU A 92 -10.96 -32.21 -0.54
C LEU A 92 -12.27 -32.43 -1.30
N LYS A 93 -13.04 -33.45 -0.92
CA LYS A 93 -14.35 -33.74 -1.49
C LYS A 93 -15.33 -32.58 -1.30
N ILE A 94 -15.44 -32.02 -0.07
CA ILE A 94 -16.30 -30.86 0.21
C ILE A 94 -15.95 -29.67 -0.70
N VAL A 95 -14.67 -29.36 -0.83
CA VAL A 95 -14.19 -28.24 -1.67
C VAL A 95 -14.54 -28.47 -3.14
N ASN A 96 -14.35 -29.69 -3.63
CA ASN A 96 -14.60 -30.04 -5.03
C ASN A 96 -16.10 -30.07 -5.35
N ASP A 97 -16.93 -30.67 -4.50
CA ASP A 97 -18.38 -30.74 -4.66
C ASP A 97 -19.00 -29.33 -4.65
N PHE A 98 -18.54 -28.46 -3.74
CA PHE A 98 -18.97 -27.06 -3.69
C PHE A 98 -18.58 -26.29 -4.96
N TYR A 99 -17.33 -26.47 -5.42
CA TYR A 99 -16.85 -25.82 -6.64
C TYR A 99 -17.67 -26.23 -7.86
N VAL A 100 -17.84 -27.54 -8.08
CA VAL A 100 -18.59 -28.07 -9.23
C VAL A 100 -20.04 -27.60 -9.19
N GLY A 101 -20.68 -27.64 -8.02
CA GLY A 101 -22.03 -27.13 -7.85
C GLY A 101 -22.16 -25.65 -8.25
N LYS A 102 -21.23 -24.80 -7.77
CA LYS A 102 -21.22 -23.37 -8.10
C LYS A 102 -20.95 -23.09 -9.59
N VAL A 103 -20.03 -23.81 -10.21
CA VAL A 103 -19.75 -23.66 -11.64
C VAL A 103 -20.99 -24.01 -12.48
N VAL A 104 -21.67 -25.11 -12.16
CA VAL A 104 -22.90 -25.51 -12.88
C VAL A 104 -24.00 -24.46 -12.75
N THR A 105 -24.21 -23.92 -11.53
CA THR A 105 -25.17 -22.82 -11.34
C THR A 105 -24.80 -21.59 -12.17
N LEU A 106 -23.53 -21.19 -12.17
CA LEU A 106 -23.07 -20.03 -12.93
C LEU A 106 -23.16 -20.25 -14.45
N GLN A 107 -22.84 -21.46 -14.92
CA GLN A 107 -23.01 -21.84 -16.33
C GLN A 107 -24.47 -21.72 -16.77
N HIS A 108 -25.40 -22.18 -15.94
CA HIS A 108 -26.83 -22.05 -16.20
C HIS A 108 -27.27 -20.59 -16.25
N SER A 109 -26.91 -19.79 -15.24
CA SER A 109 -27.30 -18.37 -15.18
C SER A 109 -26.71 -17.54 -16.32
N VAL A 110 -25.47 -17.80 -16.73
CA VAL A 110 -24.87 -17.15 -17.91
C VAL A 110 -25.59 -17.59 -19.19
N GLY A 111 -25.90 -18.89 -19.33
CA GLY A 111 -26.64 -19.43 -20.48
C GLY A 111 -28.05 -18.87 -20.62
N GLU A 112 -28.80 -18.72 -19.51
CA GLU A 112 -30.11 -18.07 -19.49
C GLU A 112 -30.01 -16.62 -19.95
N PHE A 113 -29.00 -15.88 -19.48
CA PHE A 113 -28.80 -14.49 -19.87
C PHE A 113 -28.43 -14.34 -21.35
N GLU A 114 -27.57 -15.22 -21.88
CA GLU A 114 -27.25 -15.30 -23.31
C GLU A 114 -28.48 -15.62 -24.16
N ALA A 115 -29.33 -16.56 -23.70
CA ALA A 115 -30.58 -16.91 -24.39
C ALA A 115 -31.58 -15.74 -24.40
N MET A 116 -31.73 -15.01 -23.29
CA MET A 116 -32.57 -13.82 -23.23
C MET A 116 -32.12 -12.73 -24.22
N LEU A 117 -30.81 -12.56 -24.41
CA LEU A 117 -30.26 -11.61 -25.38
C LEU A 117 -30.41 -12.09 -26.83
N ALA A 118 -30.28 -13.40 -27.07
CA ALA A 118 -30.46 -13.99 -28.38
C ALA A 118 -31.92 -13.86 -28.87
N ASP A 119 -32.90 -14.13 -28.01
CA ASP A 119 -34.33 -13.93 -28.31
C ASP A 119 -34.67 -12.46 -28.62
N GLU A 120 -33.96 -11.50 -28.01
CA GLU A 120 -34.12 -10.07 -28.28
C GLU A 120 -33.59 -9.68 -29.69
N GLN A 121 -32.56 -10.37 -30.20
CA GLN A 121 -32.01 -10.16 -31.54
C GLN A 121 -32.85 -10.83 -32.65
N THR A 122 -33.53 -11.94 -32.37
CA THR A 122 -34.46 -12.58 -33.33
C THR A 122 -35.83 -11.90 -33.36
N ALA A 123 -36.26 -11.23 -32.28
CA ALA A 123 -37.52 -10.50 -32.21
C ALA A 123 -37.57 -9.21 -33.06
N THR A 124 -36.45 -8.74 -33.61
CA THR A 124 -36.39 -7.54 -34.47
C THR A 124 -36.95 -7.76 -35.89
N GLY A 125 -37.82 -8.76 -36.08
CA GLY A 125 -38.53 -9.03 -37.34
C GLY A 125 -39.88 -8.33 -37.49
N HIS A 126 -40.58 -7.95 -36.40
CA HIS A 126 -41.86 -7.24 -36.50
C HIS A 126 -42.08 -6.21 -35.37
N VAL A 127 -42.67 -5.10 -35.77
CA VAL A 127 -42.79 -3.81 -35.06
C VAL A 127 -43.60 -3.93 -33.76
N HIS A 128 -42.96 -3.57 -32.63
CA HIS A 128 -43.48 -2.60 -31.65
C HIS A 128 -42.36 -2.18 -30.70
N THR A 129 -41.88 -0.94 -30.87
CA THR A 129 -40.94 -0.26 -29.97
C THR A 129 -41.60 0.03 -28.62
N ARG A 130 -41.54 -0.94 -27.69
CA ARG A 130 -41.74 -0.64 -26.28
C ARG A 130 -40.39 -0.20 -25.72
N SER A 131 -40.23 1.11 -25.53
CA SER A 131 -39.06 1.70 -24.88
C SER A 131 -38.77 1.00 -23.56
N ARG A 132 -37.58 0.41 -23.40
CA ARG A 132 -37.11 -0.22 -22.16
C ARG A 132 -37.16 0.86 -21.07
N THR A 133 -37.99 0.67 -20.05
CA THR A 133 -37.93 1.51 -18.84
C THR A 133 -36.58 1.28 -18.18
N HIS A 134 -35.95 2.35 -17.68
CA HIS A 134 -34.62 2.34 -17.03
C HIS A 134 -34.44 1.18 -16.03
N SER A 135 -35.51 0.84 -15.31
CA SER A 135 -35.60 -0.28 -14.35
C SER A 135 -35.24 -1.66 -14.92
N GLN A 136 -35.61 -2.00 -16.16
CA GLN A 136 -35.36 -3.34 -16.72
C GLN A 136 -33.92 -3.53 -17.21
N ALA A 137 -33.25 -2.45 -17.63
CA ALA A 137 -31.83 -2.47 -17.98
C ALA A 137 -30.94 -2.56 -16.72
N ASP A 138 -31.34 -1.86 -15.65
CA ASP A 138 -30.64 -1.90 -14.35
C ASP A 138 -30.71 -3.29 -13.69
N HIS A 139 -31.83 -4.02 -13.83
CA HIS A 139 -31.95 -5.40 -13.33
C HIS A 139 -31.04 -6.39 -14.07
N GLY A 140 -30.88 -6.26 -15.38
CA GLY A 140 -30.00 -7.14 -16.16
C GLY A 140 -28.53 -6.94 -15.83
N PHE A 141 -28.11 -5.69 -15.63
CA PHE A 141 -26.74 -5.39 -15.21
C PHE A 141 -26.46 -5.86 -13.77
N ALA A 142 -27.42 -5.71 -12.85
CA ALA A 142 -27.27 -6.19 -11.47
C ALA A 142 -27.08 -7.72 -11.40
N ALA A 143 -27.81 -8.48 -12.22
CA ALA A 143 -27.65 -9.93 -12.31
C ALA A 143 -26.27 -10.34 -12.87
N LEU A 144 -25.82 -9.66 -13.94
CA LEU A 144 -24.46 -9.88 -14.49
C LEU A 144 -23.37 -9.52 -13.47
N GLN A 145 -23.55 -8.44 -12.71
CA GLN A 145 -22.62 -8.04 -11.66
C GLN A 145 -22.55 -9.12 -10.57
N GLU A 146 -23.67 -9.72 -10.19
CA GLU A 146 -23.72 -10.80 -9.19
C GLU A 146 -23.01 -12.06 -9.67
N ILE A 147 -23.19 -12.44 -10.94
CA ILE A 147 -22.47 -13.54 -11.58
C ILE A 147 -20.96 -13.26 -11.57
N TYR A 148 -20.55 -12.06 -11.98
CA TYR A 148 -19.15 -11.65 -11.99
C TYR A 148 -18.52 -11.67 -10.59
N ASP A 149 -19.18 -11.09 -9.60
CA ASP A 149 -18.71 -11.07 -8.21
C ASP A 149 -18.51 -12.51 -7.70
N THR A 150 -19.48 -13.39 -7.97
CA THR A 150 -19.43 -14.80 -7.58
C THR A 150 -18.27 -15.53 -8.27
N LEU A 151 -17.99 -15.26 -9.55
CA LEU A 151 -16.84 -15.83 -10.28
C LEU A 151 -15.50 -15.38 -9.68
N VAL A 152 -15.37 -14.10 -9.31
CA VAL A 152 -14.15 -13.57 -8.68
C VAL A 152 -13.95 -14.16 -7.28
N ASP A 153 -15.02 -14.26 -6.50
CA ASP A 153 -14.99 -14.92 -5.18
C ASP A 153 -14.62 -16.41 -5.34
N LEU A 154 -15.14 -17.10 -6.35
CA LEU A 154 -14.85 -18.51 -6.64
C LEU A 154 -13.38 -18.72 -7.05
N ARG A 155 -12.81 -17.82 -7.86
CA ARG A 155 -11.37 -17.82 -8.18
C ARG A 155 -10.54 -17.69 -6.90
N THR A 156 -10.95 -16.79 -6.01
CA THR A 156 -10.28 -16.59 -4.72
C THR A 156 -10.41 -17.83 -3.82
N PHE A 157 -11.57 -18.47 -3.82
CA PHE A 157 -11.83 -19.73 -3.12
C PHE A 157 -10.88 -20.85 -3.57
N VAL A 158 -10.70 -21.04 -4.88
CA VAL A 158 -9.75 -22.04 -5.43
C VAL A 158 -8.32 -21.76 -4.96
N GLN A 159 -7.85 -20.52 -5.07
CA GLN A 159 -6.49 -20.14 -4.66
C GLN A 159 -6.24 -20.36 -3.16
N ILE A 160 -7.19 -19.96 -2.31
CA ILE A 160 -7.08 -20.10 -0.86
C ILE A 160 -7.05 -21.57 -0.45
N ASN A 161 -7.95 -22.40 -1.00
CA ASN A 161 -8.01 -23.83 -0.68
C ASN A 161 -6.76 -24.56 -1.17
N HIS A 162 -6.30 -24.29 -2.40
CA HIS A 162 -5.03 -24.83 -2.90
C HIS A 162 -3.84 -24.49 -1.98
N SER A 163 -3.74 -23.23 -1.55
CA SER A 163 -2.71 -22.82 -0.58
C SER A 163 -2.85 -23.54 0.78
N GLY A 164 -4.09 -23.74 1.23
CA GLY A 164 -4.40 -24.39 2.49
C GLY A 164 -4.03 -25.87 2.51
N PHE A 165 -4.39 -26.62 1.46
CA PHE A 165 -3.99 -28.02 1.29
C PHE A 165 -2.47 -28.18 1.20
N ARG A 166 -1.80 -27.37 0.38
CA ARG A 166 -0.33 -27.39 0.30
C ARG A 166 0.33 -27.14 1.67
N LYS A 167 -0.14 -26.13 2.41
CA LYS A 167 0.44 -25.75 3.70
C LYS A 167 0.18 -26.79 4.80
N ILE A 168 -0.98 -27.45 4.80
CA ILE A 168 -1.31 -28.44 5.83
C ILE A 168 -0.54 -29.75 5.60
N VAL A 169 -0.43 -30.21 4.35
CA VAL A 169 0.37 -31.41 4.00
C VAL A 169 1.86 -31.15 4.24
N LYS A 170 2.39 -29.98 3.86
CA LYS A 170 3.78 -29.59 4.20
C LYS A 170 4.04 -29.62 5.72
N LYS A 171 3.03 -29.28 6.52
CA LYS A 171 3.15 -29.32 7.98
C LYS A 171 3.11 -30.76 8.51
N PHE A 172 2.29 -31.62 7.92
CA PHE A 172 2.26 -33.04 8.24
C PHE A 172 3.61 -33.72 7.91
N ASP A 173 4.13 -33.49 6.71
CA ASP A 173 5.44 -34.00 6.28
C ASP A 173 6.59 -33.58 7.20
N LYS A 174 6.64 -32.30 7.61
CA LYS A 174 7.62 -31.83 8.59
C LYS A 174 7.53 -32.51 9.94
N THR A 175 6.34 -32.97 10.33
CA THR A 175 6.10 -33.60 11.63
C THR A 175 6.56 -35.06 11.62
N ILE A 176 6.33 -35.76 10.51
CA ILE A 176 6.62 -37.20 10.37
C ILE A 176 7.99 -37.45 9.69
N LYS A 177 8.62 -36.39 9.13
CA LYS A 177 9.80 -36.45 8.27
C LYS A 177 9.56 -37.30 7.01
N SER A 178 8.37 -37.16 6.41
CA SER A 178 7.98 -37.81 5.16
C SER A 178 8.04 -36.84 3.97
N CYS A 179 7.97 -37.38 2.76
CA CYS A 179 7.93 -36.63 1.49
C CYS A 179 6.64 -36.92 0.72
N THR A 180 5.47 -36.78 1.36
CA THR A 180 4.16 -37.11 0.74
C THR A 180 3.52 -35.92 -0.01
N GLN A 181 4.03 -34.71 0.20
CA GLN A 181 3.48 -33.50 -0.39
C GLN A 181 3.46 -33.53 -1.92
N GLU A 182 4.52 -34.01 -2.57
CA GLU A 182 4.60 -34.02 -4.04
C GLU A 182 3.52 -34.93 -4.65
N ALA A 183 3.37 -36.15 -4.13
CA ALA A 183 2.34 -37.09 -4.56
C ALA A 183 0.92 -36.55 -4.33
N PHE A 184 0.67 -35.91 -3.18
CA PHE A 184 -0.62 -35.28 -2.92
C PHE A 184 -0.89 -34.10 -3.87
N MET A 185 0.10 -33.26 -4.16
CA MET A 185 -0.08 -32.13 -5.07
C MET A 185 -0.34 -32.59 -6.51
N GLN A 186 0.25 -33.70 -6.96
CA GLN A 186 -0.08 -34.32 -8.25
C GLN A 186 -1.51 -34.86 -8.30
N ARG A 187 -2.00 -35.44 -7.21
CA ARG A 187 -3.42 -35.83 -7.10
C ARG A 187 -4.32 -34.59 -7.14
N LEU A 188 -3.97 -33.56 -6.37
CA LEU A 188 -4.71 -32.29 -6.30
C LEU A 188 -4.78 -31.58 -7.66
N SER A 189 -3.71 -31.67 -8.47
CA SER A 189 -3.71 -31.04 -9.79
C SER A 189 -4.68 -31.67 -10.78
N ASN A 190 -5.10 -32.92 -10.54
CA ASN A 190 -6.08 -33.63 -11.37
C ASN A 190 -7.53 -33.39 -10.92
N GLU A 191 -7.73 -32.78 -9.75
CA GLU A 191 -9.06 -32.47 -9.24
C GLU A 191 -9.70 -31.31 -10.02
N ARG A 192 -11.00 -31.43 -10.27
CA ARG A 192 -11.73 -30.51 -11.15
C ARG A 192 -11.67 -29.06 -10.65
N PHE A 193 -11.75 -28.83 -9.34
CA PHE A 193 -11.66 -27.47 -8.76
C PHE A 193 -10.35 -26.73 -9.04
N TYR A 194 -9.28 -27.44 -9.42
CA TYR A 194 -7.98 -26.86 -9.74
C TYR A 194 -7.64 -26.94 -11.23
N SER A 195 -7.96 -28.06 -11.89
CA SER A 195 -7.60 -28.30 -13.29
C SER A 195 -8.51 -27.56 -14.29
N SER A 196 -9.73 -27.20 -13.90
CA SER A 196 -10.72 -26.68 -14.85
C SER A 196 -10.43 -25.22 -15.24
N GLY A 197 -10.48 -24.92 -16.54
CA GLY A 197 -10.51 -23.55 -17.07
C GLY A 197 -11.88 -22.86 -16.94
N ASP A 198 -12.87 -23.53 -16.32
CA ASP A 198 -14.28 -23.13 -16.28
C ASP A 198 -14.49 -21.66 -15.84
N ILE A 199 -13.72 -21.17 -14.86
CA ILE A 199 -13.81 -19.78 -14.39
C ILE A 199 -13.36 -18.79 -15.47
N ASP A 200 -12.26 -19.10 -16.16
CA ASP A 200 -11.68 -18.21 -17.17
C ASP A 200 -12.59 -18.15 -18.41
N ASP A 201 -13.19 -19.28 -18.78
CA ASP A 201 -14.17 -19.37 -19.86
C ASP A 201 -15.45 -18.58 -19.53
N LEU A 202 -15.98 -18.74 -18.31
CA LEU A 202 -17.17 -18.00 -17.85
C LEU A 202 -16.90 -16.49 -17.74
N LEU A 203 -15.73 -16.10 -17.24
CA LEU A 203 -15.33 -14.69 -17.22
C LEU A 203 -15.22 -14.13 -18.64
N GLY A 204 -14.65 -14.89 -19.58
CA GLY A 204 -14.60 -14.52 -20.99
C GLY A 204 -15.98 -14.26 -21.59
N ARG A 205 -16.96 -15.14 -21.31
CA ARG A 205 -18.35 -14.97 -21.73
C ARG A 205 -18.99 -13.72 -21.10
N VAL A 206 -18.84 -13.54 -19.79
CA VAL A 206 -19.37 -12.36 -19.08
C VAL A 206 -18.76 -11.05 -19.59
N PHE A 207 -17.46 -11.03 -19.90
CA PHE A 207 -16.80 -9.87 -20.52
C PHE A 207 -17.20 -9.62 -21.98
N GLY A 208 -17.70 -10.65 -22.68
CA GLY A 208 -18.33 -10.49 -23.99
C GLY A 208 -19.69 -9.78 -23.92
N LEU A 209 -20.38 -9.88 -22.78
CA LEU A 209 -21.73 -9.33 -22.57
C LEU A 209 -21.74 -7.90 -22.01
N THR A 210 -20.66 -7.47 -21.34
CA THR A 210 -20.56 -6.12 -20.75
C THR A 210 -19.12 -5.63 -20.61
N SER A 211 -18.93 -4.32 -20.45
CA SER A 211 -17.60 -3.72 -20.29
C SER A 211 -16.95 -4.14 -18.97
N LYS A 212 -15.74 -4.70 -19.05
CA LYS A 212 -14.91 -5.12 -17.92
C LYS A 212 -14.78 -4.02 -16.84
N ASP A 213 -14.58 -2.77 -17.25
CA ASP A 213 -14.35 -1.64 -16.32
C ASP A 213 -15.58 -1.36 -15.43
N LYS A 214 -16.80 -1.58 -15.95
CA LYS A 214 -18.04 -1.41 -15.18
C LYS A 214 -18.20 -2.52 -14.12
N LEU A 215 -17.86 -3.75 -14.48
CA LEU A 215 -17.93 -4.91 -13.58
C LEU A 215 -16.90 -4.82 -12.44
N GLU A 216 -15.69 -4.38 -12.75
CA GLU A 216 -14.63 -4.18 -11.76
C GLU A 216 -14.98 -3.07 -10.75
N ALA A 217 -15.63 -1.99 -11.20
CA ALA A 217 -16.12 -0.92 -10.33
C ALA A 217 -17.18 -1.41 -9.33
N GLY A 218 -18.16 -2.18 -9.78
CA GLY A 218 -19.22 -2.73 -8.91
C GLY A 218 -18.70 -3.71 -7.85
N ASN A 219 -17.76 -4.57 -8.22
CA ASN A 219 -17.15 -5.55 -7.30
C ASN A 219 -16.34 -4.86 -6.20
N MET A 220 -15.57 -3.83 -6.56
CA MET A 220 -14.81 -3.03 -5.59
C MET A 220 -15.74 -2.40 -4.53
N GLU A 221 -16.87 -1.84 -4.94
CA GLU A 221 -17.81 -1.20 -4.01
C GLU A 221 -18.40 -2.22 -3.00
N ARG A 222 -18.81 -3.40 -3.48
CA ARG A 222 -19.28 -4.49 -2.62
C ARG A 222 -18.18 -5.03 -1.71
N ARG A 223 -16.95 -5.18 -2.21
CA ARG A 223 -15.81 -5.64 -1.42
C ARG A 223 -15.44 -4.65 -0.31
N MET A 224 -15.52 -3.34 -0.59
CA MET A 224 -15.39 -2.31 0.44
C MET A 224 -16.49 -2.43 1.51
N ARG A 225 -17.73 -2.72 1.13
CA ARG A 225 -18.84 -2.98 2.07
C ARG A 225 -18.63 -4.25 2.90
N ARG A 226 -18.09 -5.34 2.33
CA ARG A 226 -17.77 -6.59 3.06
C ARG A 226 -16.59 -6.42 4.02
N MET A 227 -15.57 -5.66 3.61
CA MET A 227 -14.42 -5.29 4.46
C MET A 227 -14.80 -4.35 5.61
N GLN A 228 -15.97 -3.71 5.53
CA GLN A 228 -16.57 -2.95 6.64
C GLN A 228 -17.32 -3.83 7.66
N GLY A 229 -17.29 -5.16 7.52
CA GLY A 229 -17.98 -6.10 8.41
C GLY A 229 -17.26 -6.39 9.73
N ASP A 230 -17.57 -5.59 10.76
CA ASP A 230 -17.96 -5.97 12.13
C ASP A 230 -18.24 -4.67 12.90
N GLN A 231 -19.51 -4.36 13.21
CA GLN A 231 -19.88 -3.11 13.91
C GLN A 231 -19.19 -2.98 15.28
N ASN A 232 -18.84 -4.10 15.90
CA ASN A 232 -18.09 -4.14 17.16
C ASN A 232 -16.58 -3.85 17.00
N SER A 233 -16.07 -3.76 15.76
CA SER A 233 -14.69 -3.39 15.48
C SER A 233 -14.46 -1.88 15.33
N LEU A 234 -15.53 -1.08 15.27
CA LEU A 234 -15.46 0.37 15.03
C LEU A 234 -14.67 1.11 16.11
N LEU A 235 -14.85 0.76 17.38
CA LEU A 235 -14.10 1.34 18.51
C LEU A 235 -12.69 0.75 18.67
N ARG A 236 -12.41 -0.43 18.08
CA ARG A 236 -11.15 -1.15 18.27
C ARG A 236 -9.94 -0.50 17.59
N LYS A 237 -10.18 0.44 16.67
CA LYS A 237 -9.11 1.19 15.99
C LYS A 237 -8.58 2.36 16.82
N VAL A 238 -9.32 2.82 17.83
CA VAL A 238 -8.86 3.88 18.74
C VAL A 238 -8.04 3.23 19.85
N LYS A 239 -6.77 3.62 19.98
CA LYS A 239 -5.96 3.20 21.11
C LYS A 239 -6.39 4.03 22.31
N LEU A 240 -7.28 3.48 23.15
CA LEU A 240 -7.93 4.22 24.24
C LEU A 240 -6.94 4.79 25.25
N VAL A 241 -5.91 4.01 25.62
CA VAL A 241 -4.88 4.42 26.60
C VAL A 241 -4.12 5.68 26.15
N PRO A 242 -3.46 5.73 24.99
CA PRO A 242 -2.77 6.94 24.55
C PRO A 242 -3.74 8.10 24.26
N PHE A 243 -4.98 7.82 23.86
CA PHE A 243 -6.01 8.85 23.73
C PHE A 243 -6.31 9.52 25.09
N CYS A 244 -6.59 8.74 26.13
CA CYS A 244 -6.83 9.24 27.48
C CYS A 244 -5.62 10.00 28.04
N ILE A 245 -4.40 9.51 27.79
CA ILE A 245 -3.16 10.21 28.18
C ILE A 245 -3.06 11.56 27.48
N SER A 246 -3.34 11.61 26.17
CA SER A 246 -3.29 12.87 25.39
C SER A 246 -4.33 13.87 25.89
N VAL A 247 -5.55 13.41 26.20
CA VAL A 247 -6.61 14.26 26.77
C VAL A 247 -6.25 14.75 28.17
N ALA A 248 -5.70 13.89 29.04
CA ALA A 248 -5.25 14.28 30.36
C ALA A 248 -4.13 15.32 30.29
N LEU A 249 -3.16 15.14 29.38
CA LEU A 249 -2.09 16.11 29.12
C LEU A 249 -2.65 17.44 28.61
N PHE A 250 -3.65 17.41 27.72
CA PHE A 250 -4.31 18.61 27.22
C PHE A 250 -5.01 19.40 28.33
N VAL A 251 -5.81 18.71 29.17
CA VAL A 251 -6.49 19.34 30.32
C VAL A 251 -5.47 19.87 31.32
N PHE A 252 -4.40 19.12 31.58
CA PHE A 252 -3.32 19.56 32.46
C PHE A 252 -2.66 20.85 31.96
N LEU A 253 -2.34 20.94 30.65
CA LEU A 253 -1.76 22.15 30.05
C LEU A 253 -2.74 23.34 30.05
N LEU A 254 -4.05 23.11 30.01
CA LEU A 254 -5.03 24.19 30.16
C LEU A 254 -5.12 24.70 31.61
N MET A 255 -4.86 23.84 32.60
CA MET A 255 -4.96 24.18 34.02
C MET A 255 -3.65 24.74 34.59
N VAL A 256 -2.50 24.20 34.17
CA VAL A 256 -1.17 24.60 34.63
C VAL A 256 -0.58 25.60 33.64
N ARG A 257 -0.56 26.88 34.04
CA ARG A 257 -0.01 27.97 33.21
C ARG A 257 1.50 27.84 33.09
N ILE A 258 1.97 27.77 31.85
CA ILE A 258 3.40 27.78 31.50
C ILE A 258 3.78 29.14 30.92
N THR A 259 2.87 29.80 30.19
CA THR A 259 3.10 31.15 29.65
C THR A 259 2.95 32.25 30.72
N PRO A 260 3.63 33.39 30.54
CA PRO A 260 3.45 34.60 31.35
C PRO A 260 1.99 35.04 31.53
N LYS A 261 1.72 35.76 32.63
CA LYS A 261 0.39 36.33 32.90
C LYS A 261 0.02 37.35 31.83
N GLY A 262 -1.10 37.13 31.14
CA GLY A 262 -1.61 37.99 30.06
C GLY A 262 -1.71 37.29 28.71
N GLU A 263 -1.07 36.14 28.54
CA GLU A 263 -0.97 35.43 27.27
C GLU A 263 -1.85 34.17 27.21
N ASP A 264 -3.15 34.33 27.52
CA ASP A 264 -4.09 33.20 27.59
C ASP A 264 -4.29 32.50 26.23
N VAL A 265 -4.13 33.23 25.12
CA VAL A 265 -4.23 32.69 23.75
C VAL A 265 -3.05 31.75 23.44
N GLN A 266 -1.84 32.16 23.82
CA GLN A 266 -0.63 31.38 23.62
C GLN A 266 -0.65 30.08 24.44
N GLN A 267 -1.19 30.10 25.66
CA GLN A 267 -1.35 28.89 26.47
C GLN A 267 -2.31 27.88 25.82
N ARG A 268 -3.46 28.34 25.30
CA ARG A 268 -4.42 27.47 24.58
C ARG A 268 -3.81 26.90 23.30
N CYS A 269 -3.04 27.72 22.61
CA CYS A 269 -2.30 27.36 21.42
C CYS A 269 -1.24 26.27 21.69
N LEU A 270 -0.42 26.46 22.73
CA LEU A 270 0.56 25.47 23.19
C LEU A 270 -0.11 24.15 23.60
N ALA A 271 -1.20 24.21 24.38
CA ALA A 271 -1.95 23.03 24.78
C ALA A 271 -2.47 22.26 23.57
N MET A 272 -3.04 22.97 22.58
CA MET A 272 -3.52 22.36 21.35
C MET A 272 -2.39 21.73 20.53
N LEU A 273 -1.26 22.43 20.36
CA LEU A 273 -0.11 21.91 19.63
C LEU A 273 0.41 20.60 20.24
N VAL A 274 0.58 20.56 21.57
CA VAL A 274 1.03 19.36 22.28
C VAL A 274 0.00 18.24 22.17
N PHE A 275 -1.30 18.56 22.26
CA PHE A 275 -2.37 17.58 22.13
C PHE A 275 -2.41 16.91 20.75
N ILE A 276 -2.40 17.71 19.68
CA ILE A 276 -2.40 17.19 18.30
C ILE A 276 -1.12 16.39 18.02
N THR A 277 0.04 16.88 18.49
CA THR A 277 1.31 16.16 18.36
C THR A 277 1.29 14.82 19.10
N ALA A 278 0.75 14.77 20.32
CA ALA A 278 0.62 13.53 21.08
C ALA A 278 -0.30 12.52 20.37
N LEU A 279 -1.43 12.97 19.80
CA LEU A 279 -2.34 12.13 19.02
C LEU A 279 -1.68 11.56 17.76
N TRP A 280 -0.88 12.35 17.04
CA TRP A 280 -0.13 11.88 15.87
C TRP A 280 1.00 10.91 16.24
N VAL A 281 1.81 11.21 17.26
CA VAL A 281 2.95 10.36 17.68
C VAL A 281 2.47 9.01 18.21
N THR A 282 1.40 9.00 19.01
CA THR A 282 0.86 7.76 19.57
C THR A 282 -0.02 6.98 18.59
N GLU A 283 -0.40 7.61 17.48
CA GLU A 283 -1.44 7.17 16.55
C GLU A 283 -2.69 6.70 17.32
N ALA A 284 -3.10 7.49 18.33
CA ALA A 284 -4.27 7.18 19.14
C ALA A 284 -5.55 7.17 18.29
N LEU A 285 -5.60 8.09 17.34
CA LEU A 285 -6.58 8.21 16.26
C LEU A 285 -5.86 8.13 14.91
N PRO A 286 -6.55 7.70 13.83
CA PRO A 286 -6.02 7.86 12.48
C PRO A 286 -5.59 9.32 12.23
N TYR A 287 -4.43 9.53 11.60
CA TYR A 287 -3.85 10.86 11.43
C TYR A 287 -4.79 11.86 10.73
N PHE A 288 -5.55 11.40 9.73
CA PHE A 288 -6.51 12.25 9.01
C PHE A 288 -7.69 12.65 9.90
N ALA A 289 -8.13 11.79 10.82
CA ALA A 289 -9.21 12.10 11.76
C ALA A 289 -8.74 13.14 12.79
N THR A 290 -7.48 13.05 13.21
CA THR A 290 -6.84 14.08 14.06
C THR A 290 -6.77 15.43 13.32
N ALA A 291 -6.47 15.42 12.02
CA ALA A 291 -6.46 16.66 11.23
C ALA A 291 -7.85 17.29 11.08
N LEU A 292 -8.90 16.47 10.93
CA LEU A 292 -10.30 16.94 10.92
C LEU A 292 -10.75 17.49 12.28
N LEU A 293 -10.10 17.08 13.38
CA LEU A 293 -10.36 17.59 14.72
C LEU A 293 -9.73 18.98 14.95
N VAL A 294 -8.70 19.37 14.19
CA VAL A 294 -8.02 20.67 14.35
C VAL A 294 -8.97 21.86 14.09
N PRO A 295 -9.68 21.96 12.94
CA PRO A 295 -10.63 23.04 12.66
C PRO A 295 -11.65 23.33 13.78
N PRO A 296 -12.42 22.34 14.28
CA PRO A 296 -13.39 22.60 15.32
C PRO A 296 -12.72 23.00 16.64
N LEU A 297 -11.59 22.39 17.01
CA LEU A 297 -10.89 22.78 18.25
C LEU A 297 -10.37 24.21 18.19
N VAL A 298 -9.87 24.69 17.05
CA VAL A 298 -9.42 26.09 16.88
C VAL A 298 -10.57 27.08 17.08
N VAL A 299 -11.75 26.77 16.56
CA VAL A 299 -12.95 27.59 16.74
C VAL A 299 -13.44 27.55 18.20
N PHE A 300 -13.43 26.39 18.84
CA PHE A 300 -13.87 26.24 20.24
C PHE A 300 -12.93 26.92 21.23
N MET A 301 -11.62 26.81 21.02
CA MET A 301 -10.61 27.40 21.91
C MET A 301 -10.43 28.91 21.71
N ARG A 302 -11.02 29.49 20.65
CA ARG A 302 -10.91 30.91 20.28
C ARG A 302 -9.46 31.37 20.26
N ILE A 303 -8.68 30.79 19.34
CA ILE A 303 -7.23 31.03 19.23
C ILE A 303 -6.88 32.04 18.13
N LEU A 304 -7.74 32.19 17.11
CA LEU A 304 -7.44 33.05 15.97
C LEU A 304 -7.72 34.53 16.29
N ASN A 305 -6.73 35.38 16.02
CA ASN A 305 -6.85 36.83 16.09
C ASN A 305 -7.32 37.39 14.74
N ASP A 306 -7.92 38.58 14.76
CA ASP A 306 -8.27 39.31 13.55
C ASP A 306 -6.99 39.76 12.84
N LYS A 307 -6.89 39.49 11.53
CA LYS A 307 -5.74 39.90 10.72
C LYS A 307 -5.63 41.43 10.62
N ALA A 308 -6.74 42.15 10.73
CA ALA A 308 -6.75 43.62 10.69
C ALA A 308 -6.43 44.25 12.06
N HIS A 309 -6.69 43.54 13.15
CA HIS A 309 -6.50 44.01 14.52
C HIS A 309 -5.95 42.87 15.37
N PRO A 310 -4.61 42.71 15.44
CA PRO A 310 -3.94 41.57 16.09
C PRO A 310 -4.32 41.39 17.57
N ASP A 311 -4.74 42.47 18.23
CA ASP A 311 -5.14 42.47 19.65
C ASP A 311 -6.58 41.98 19.89
N THR A 312 -7.37 41.80 18.82
CA THR A 312 -8.77 41.39 18.92
C THR A 312 -8.96 39.94 18.48
N LEU A 313 -9.62 39.16 19.33
CA LEU A 313 -9.97 37.78 19.02
C LEU A 313 -11.16 37.73 18.06
N LEU A 314 -11.07 36.87 17.04
CA LEU A 314 -12.19 36.62 16.15
C LEU A 314 -13.36 36.00 16.92
N THR A 315 -14.58 36.43 16.58
CA THR A 315 -15.78 35.76 17.07
C THR A 315 -15.85 34.34 16.51
N SER A 316 -16.50 33.41 17.21
CA SER A 316 -16.60 32.00 16.76
C SER A 316 -17.17 31.85 15.34
N LYS A 317 -18.05 32.76 14.89
CA LYS A 317 -18.58 32.77 13.53
C LYS A 317 -17.54 33.22 12.50
N GLN A 318 -16.75 34.25 12.82
CA GLN A 318 -15.67 34.72 11.94
C GLN A 318 -14.52 33.71 11.89
N SER A 319 -14.12 33.15 13.04
CA SER A 319 -13.11 32.07 13.10
C SER A 319 -13.53 30.87 12.27
N ALA A 320 -14.81 30.45 12.33
CA ALA A 320 -15.29 29.34 11.51
C ALA A 320 -15.19 29.63 10.01
N LYS A 321 -15.54 30.85 9.56
CA LYS A 321 -15.42 31.24 8.15
C LYS A 321 -13.96 31.21 7.68
N GLU A 322 -13.05 31.71 8.50
CA GLU A 322 -11.62 31.75 8.21
C GLU A 322 -10.99 30.35 8.19
N VAL A 323 -11.30 29.52 9.17
CA VAL A 323 -10.84 28.12 9.22
C VAL A 323 -11.35 27.33 8.01
N MET A 324 -12.60 27.56 7.58
CA MET A 324 -13.17 26.88 6.41
C MET A 324 -12.48 27.29 5.09
N SER A 325 -12.01 28.54 4.96
CA SER A 325 -11.25 28.96 3.76
C SER A 325 -9.84 28.37 3.74
N MET A 326 -9.24 28.08 4.89
CA MET A 326 -7.91 27.44 5.00
C MET A 326 -7.92 25.95 4.63
N LEU A 327 -9.07 25.29 4.69
CA LEU A 327 -9.20 23.85 4.37
C LEU A 327 -8.99 23.54 2.90
N VAL A 328 -9.44 24.42 2.00
CA VAL A 328 -9.30 24.27 0.55
C VAL A 328 -8.54 25.48 0.01
N ASN A 329 -7.22 25.39 0.04
CA ASN A 329 -6.33 26.43 -0.47
C ASN A 329 -5.80 26.08 -1.88
N HIS A 330 -5.05 27.00 -2.48
CA HIS A 330 -4.41 26.80 -3.78
C HIS A 330 -3.59 25.50 -3.85
N THR A 331 -2.87 25.17 -2.77
CA THR A 331 -2.01 23.98 -2.69
C THR A 331 -2.82 22.68 -2.70
N THR A 332 -4.02 22.69 -2.10
CA THR A 332 -4.93 21.54 -2.09
C THR A 332 -5.39 21.21 -3.51
N ILE A 333 -5.78 22.23 -4.29
CA ILE A 333 -6.18 22.06 -5.69
C ILE A 333 -4.98 21.68 -6.57
N LEU A 334 -3.80 22.26 -6.30
CA LEU A 334 -2.57 21.91 -6.98
C LEU A 334 -2.26 20.40 -6.87
N ILE A 335 -2.41 19.83 -5.67
CA ILE A 335 -2.19 18.39 -5.41
C ILE A 335 -3.24 17.51 -6.09
N MET A 336 -4.51 17.94 -6.13
CA MET A 336 -5.53 17.22 -6.92
C MET A 336 -5.16 17.14 -8.41
N GLY A 337 -4.55 18.20 -8.97
CA GLY A 337 -3.96 18.18 -10.30
C GLY A 337 -2.85 17.13 -10.45
N GLY A 338 -1.94 17.07 -9.48
CA GLY A 338 -0.90 16.03 -9.42
C GLY A 338 -1.46 14.60 -9.36
N TYR A 339 -2.49 14.36 -8.53
CA TYR A 339 -3.19 13.07 -8.49
C TYR A 339 -3.89 12.73 -9.81
N SER A 340 -4.38 13.74 -10.54
CA SER A 340 -4.97 13.54 -11.86
C SER A 340 -3.92 13.13 -12.90
N ILE A 341 -2.73 13.75 -12.89
CA ILE A 341 -1.60 13.34 -13.72
C ILE A 341 -1.21 11.88 -13.40
N SER A 342 -1.09 11.57 -12.10
CA SER A 342 -0.77 10.22 -11.63
C SER A 342 -1.80 9.19 -12.10
N ALA A 343 -3.10 9.49 -11.99
CA ALA A 343 -4.17 8.61 -12.44
C ALA A 343 -4.11 8.40 -13.96
N ALA A 344 -3.81 9.46 -14.72
CA ALA A 344 -3.68 9.39 -16.18
C ALA A 344 -2.53 8.48 -16.62
N PHE A 345 -1.38 8.60 -15.96
CA PHE A 345 -0.21 7.75 -16.22
C PHE A 345 -0.53 6.28 -15.92
N ALA A 346 -1.15 6.04 -14.77
CA ALA A 346 -1.49 4.70 -14.33
C ALA A 346 -2.52 4.02 -15.25
N LYS A 347 -3.51 4.77 -15.73
CA LYS A 347 -4.51 4.28 -16.69
C LYS A 347 -3.90 3.96 -18.06
N CYS A 348 -2.90 4.75 -18.48
CA CYS A 348 -2.16 4.51 -19.72
C CYS A 348 -1.02 3.50 -19.58
N GLN A 349 -0.74 2.99 -18.37
CA GLN A 349 0.31 2.03 -18.08
C GLN A 349 1.72 2.51 -18.51
N ILE A 350 1.98 3.82 -18.48
CA ILE A 350 3.20 4.43 -19.03
C ILE A 350 4.45 3.91 -18.31
N GLU A 351 4.38 3.74 -17.01
CA GLU A 351 5.33 3.04 -16.15
C GLU A 351 5.87 1.71 -16.71
N LEU A 352 5.00 0.85 -17.25
CA LEU A 352 5.32 -0.50 -17.69
C LEU A 352 6.12 -0.43 -18.99
N TYR A 353 5.78 0.53 -19.86
CA TYR A 353 6.57 0.85 -21.05
C TYR A 353 7.98 1.30 -20.67
N ILE A 354 8.11 2.21 -19.70
CA ILE A 354 9.40 2.71 -19.23
C ILE A 354 10.22 1.56 -18.63
N ALA A 355 9.64 0.76 -17.74
CA ALA A 355 10.34 -0.36 -17.12
C ALA A 355 10.81 -1.41 -18.14
N ALA A 356 9.95 -1.79 -19.09
CA ALA A 356 10.30 -2.74 -20.14
C ALA A 356 11.39 -2.19 -21.07
N PHE A 357 11.36 -0.89 -21.38
CA PHE A 357 12.41 -0.22 -22.13
C PHE A 357 13.76 -0.24 -21.39
N LEU A 358 13.77 0.13 -20.10
CA LEU A 358 14.97 0.12 -19.27
C LEU A 358 15.57 -1.29 -19.13
N GLN A 359 14.72 -2.28 -18.93
CA GLN A 359 15.14 -3.67 -18.85
C GLN A 359 15.84 -4.13 -20.13
N ARG A 360 15.24 -3.86 -21.31
CA ARG A 360 15.84 -4.20 -22.61
C ARG A 360 17.20 -3.55 -22.80
N ARG A 361 17.31 -2.29 -22.39
CA ARG A 361 18.53 -1.50 -22.57
C ARG A 361 19.66 -1.94 -21.65
N PHE A 362 19.35 -2.37 -20.43
CA PHE A 362 20.32 -2.65 -19.37
C PHE A 362 20.39 -4.13 -18.91
N LYS A 363 19.74 -5.06 -19.63
CA LYS A 363 19.70 -6.51 -19.32
C LYS A 363 21.06 -7.14 -18.97
N LYS A 364 22.13 -6.73 -19.66
CA LYS A 364 23.50 -7.26 -19.51
C LYS A 364 24.34 -6.55 -18.44
N ARG A 365 23.80 -5.51 -17.79
CA ARG A 365 24.52 -4.69 -16.78
C ARG A 365 23.62 -4.44 -15.57
N PRO A 366 23.52 -5.39 -14.63
CA PRO A 366 22.58 -5.32 -13.50
C PRO A 366 22.80 -4.11 -12.58
N ASN A 367 24.04 -3.66 -12.42
CA ASN A 367 24.35 -2.45 -11.63
C ASN A 367 23.81 -1.16 -12.30
N LEU A 368 23.81 -1.08 -13.63
CA LEU A 368 23.20 0.04 -14.36
C LEU A 368 21.68 -0.09 -14.41
N PHE A 369 21.15 -1.32 -14.46
CA PHE A 369 19.71 -1.56 -14.34
C PHE A 369 19.19 -1.11 -12.97
N LEU A 370 19.93 -1.36 -11.90
CA LEU A 370 19.63 -0.83 -10.56
C LEU A 370 19.52 0.70 -10.58
N LEU A 371 20.52 1.41 -11.12
CA LEU A 371 20.47 2.86 -11.25
C LEU A 371 19.27 3.32 -12.09
N ALA A 372 18.98 2.64 -13.20
CA ALA A 372 17.85 2.96 -14.07
C ALA A 372 16.50 2.83 -13.33
N ILE A 373 16.32 1.78 -12.53
CA ILE A 373 15.14 1.59 -11.69
C ILE A 373 15.08 2.64 -10.58
N MET A 374 16.21 2.99 -9.97
CA MET A 374 16.27 4.06 -8.97
C MET A 374 15.87 5.41 -9.58
N LEU A 375 16.39 5.77 -10.75
CA LEU A 375 16.04 7.01 -11.45
C LEU A 375 14.58 7.01 -11.94
N MET A 376 14.04 5.86 -12.34
CA MET A 376 12.62 5.70 -12.64
C MET A 376 11.77 5.93 -11.38
N GLY A 377 12.14 5.33 -10.25
CA GLY A 377 11.45 5.51 -8.97
C GLY A 377 11.52 6.95 -8.45
N LEU A 378 12.66 7.62 -8.65
CA LEU A 378 12.88 9.03 -8.39
C LEU A 378 11.91 9.89 -9.21
N PHE A 379 11.87 9.66 -10.53
CA PHE A 379 11.00 10.39 -11.45
C PHE A 379 9.51 10.15 -11.18
N LEU A 380 9.10 8.90 -10.95
CA LEU A 380 7.69 8.61 -10.66
C LEU A 380 7.27 9.20 -9.31
N SER A 381 8.14 9.16 -8.31
CA SER A 381 7.85 9.73 -7.00
C SER A 381 7.75 11.26 -7.01
N MET A 382 8.40 11.93 -7.97
CA MET A 382 8.28 13.38 -8.18
C MET A 382 6.86 13.83 -8.54
N TRP A 383 6.03 12.94 -9.11
CA TRP A 383 4.69 13.29 -9.62
C TRP A 383 3.54 12.58 -8.92
N ILE A 384 3.73 11.32 -8.54
CA ILE A 384 2.67 10.46 -7.99
C ILE A 384 2.55 10.63 -6.47
N SER A 385 3.69 10.54 -5.79
CA SER A 385 3.96 10.78 -4.37
C SER A 385 4.94 9.73 -3.85
N ASN A 386 5.68 10.10 -2.79
CA ASN A 386 6.49 9.19 -2.01
C ASN A 386 5.71 8.00 -1.42
N HIS A 387 4.40 8.10 -1.22
CA HIS A 387 3.58 6.98 -0.74
C HIS A 387 3.23 5.99 -1.86
N THR A 388 2.78 6.51 -3.00
CA THR A 388 2.17 5.70 -4.07
C THR A 388 3.20 5.15 -5.05
N ALA A 389 4.26 5.90 -5.39
CA ALA A 389 5.26 5.47 -6.38
C ALA A 389 5.99 4.16 -6.04
N PRO A 390 6.41 3.89 -4.79
CA PRO A 390 7.04 2.61 -4.43
C PRO A 390 6.06 1.44 -4.46
N VAL A 391 4.81 1.65 -4.04
CA VAL A 391 3.75 0.62 -4.12
C VAL A 391 3.58 0.21 -5.57
N LEU A 392 3.52 1.18 -6.47
CA LEU A 392 3.45 0.93 -7.89
C LEU A 392 4.69 0.12 -8.34
N CYS A 393 5.90 0.60 -8.09
CA CYS A 393 7.10 -0.07 -8.60
C CYS A 393 7.31 -1.49 -8.04
N VAL A 394 7.07 -1.71 -6.74
CA VAL A 394 7.37 -2.96 -6.02
C VAL A 394 6.18 -3.92 -5.95
N SER A 395 4.98 -3.37 -5.81
CA SER A 395 3.67 -4.00 -5.60
C SER A 395 3.51 -4.93 -4.39
N PHE A 396 2.72 -4.46 -3.42
CA PHE A 396 2.15 -5.26 -2.35
C PHE A 396 0.63 -5.38 -2.57
N GLN A 397 0.14 -6.59 -2.35
CA GLN A 397 -1.26 -6.94 -2.41
C GLN A 397 -2.04 -6.26 -1.26
N LEU A 398 -2.56 -5.07 -1.52
CA LEU A 398 -3.59 -4.42 -0.71
C LEU A 398 -4.70 -3.97 -1.63
N ASP A 399 -5.65 -4.87 -1.85
CA ASP A 399 -7.09 -4.71 -2.02
C ASP A 399 -7.71 -3.32 -2.38
N ARG A 400 -7.06 -2.53 -3.24
CA ARG A 400 -7.55 -1.26 -3.77
C ARG A 400 -7.13 -1.13 -5.24
N GLY A 401 -7.93 -1.71 -6.13
CA GLY A 401 -8.20 -1.18 -7.47
C GLY A 401 -7.07 -1.16 -8.50
N PHE A 402 -5.83 -1.53 -8.16
CA PHE A 402 -4.70 -1.53 -9.08
C PHE A 402 -4.22 -2.97 -9.34
N SER A 403 -5.06 -3.78 -9.99
CA SER A 403 -4.80 -5.21 -10.27
C SER A 403 -3.63 -5.46 -11.26
N HIS A 404 -3.09 -4.43 -11.91
CA HIS A 404 -2.20 -4.59 -13.07
C HIS A 404 -0.76 -4.07 -12.92
N PHE A 405 -0.41 -3.44 -11.80
CA PHE A 405 0.91 -2.81 -11.67
C PHE A 405 1.89 -3.74 -10.95
N LYS A 406 2.73 -4.48 -11.68
CA LYS A 406 3.76 -5.38 -11.11
C LYS A 406 5.10 -5.21 -11.82
N VAL A 407 5.74 -4.05 -11.71
CA VAL A 407 6.97 -3.76 -12.46
C VAL A 407 8.16 -4.62 -11.98
N LEU A 408 8.46 -4.64 -10.67
CA LEU A 408 9.65 -5.34 -10.14
C LEU A 408 9.39 -6.80 -9.76
N LEU A 409 8.17 -7.15 -9.36
CA LEU A 409 7.82 -8.48 -8.86
C LEU A 409 8.19 -9.65 -9.80
N PRO A 410 7.90 -9.60 -11.11
CA PRO A 410 8.30 -10.66 -12.04
C PRO A 410 9.81 -10.80 -12.13
N ILE A 411 10.56 -9.69 -12.03
CA ILE A 411 12.01 -9.69 -12.06
C ILE A 411 12.55 -10.33 -10.77
N ILE A 412 12.03 -9.92 -9.61
CA ILE A 412 12.48 -10.38 -8.29
C ILE A 412 12.24 -11.88 -8.10
N ARG A 413 11.12 -12.41 -8.59
CA ARG A 413 10.75 -13.82 -8.44
C ARG A 413 11.71 -14.80 -9.08
N ASP A 414 12.39 -14.38 -10.14
CA ASP A 414 13.35 -15.23 -10.86
C ASP A 414 14.73 -15.28 -10.16
N PHE A 415 14.96 -14.45 -9.13
CA PHE A 415 16.17 -14.48 -8.31
C PHE A 415 16.03 -15.39 -7.08
N PRO A 416 17.13 -15.98 -6.57
CA PRO A 416 17.09 -16.77 -5.36
C PRO A 416 16.64 -15.94 -4.16
N THR A 417 15.94 -16.57 -3.21
CA THR A 417 15.28 -15.90 -2.07
C THR A 417 16.23 -15.13 -1.13
N ASN A 418 17.54 -15.40 -1.20
CA ASN A 418 18.56 -14.71 -0.41
C ASN A 418 19.48 -13.80 -1.26
N SER A 419 19.05 -13.44 -2.47
CA SER A 419 19.79 -12.57 -3.38
C SER A 419 20.08 -11.20 -2.75
N THR A 420 21.36 -10.84 -2.66
CA THR A 420 21.82 -9.52 -2.24
C THR A 420 21.41 -8.45 -3.26
N TYR A 421 21.35 -8.79 -4.55
CA TYR A 421 20.85 -7.93 -5.61
C TYR A 421 19.40 -7.51 -5.38
N VAL A 422 18.49 -8.46 -5.08
CA VAL A 422 17.08 -8.15 -4.79
C VAL A 422 16.95 -7.22 -3.58
N LYS A 423 17.71 -7.48 -2.50
CA LYS A 423 17.72 -6.60 -1.31
C LYS A 423 18.18 -5.19 -1.67
N THR A 424 19.26 -5.09 -2.44
CA THR A 424 19.82 -3.80 -2.89
C THR A 424 18.87 -3.05 -3.82
N LEU A 425 18.17 -3.77 -4.70
CA LEU A 425 17.16 -3.22 -5.61
C LEU A 425 15.96 -2.65 -4.85
N LEU A 426 15.46 -3.38 -3.85
CA LEU A 426 14.34 -2.93 -3.02
C LEU A 426 14.70 -1.73 -2.15
N ILE A 427 15.87 -1.72 -1.50
CA ILE A 427 16.35 -0.57 -0.70
C ILE A 427 16.63 0.63 -1.60
N GLY A 428 17.33 0.42 -2.73
CA GLY A 428 17.68 1.49 -3.66
C GLY A 428 16.44 2.17 -4.24
N LEU A 429 15.44 1.39 -4.64
CA LEU A 429 14.16 1.93 -5.09
C LEU A 429 13.42 2.70 -3.97
N ALA A 430 13.41 2.17 -2.74
CA ALA A 430 12.79 2.86 -1.62
C ALA A 430 13.45 4.22 -1.33
N PHE A 431 14.78 4.27 -1.32
CA PHE A 431 15.55 5.49 -1.07
C PHE A 431 15.41 6.49 -2.22
N ALA A 432 15.41 6.02 -3.47
CA ALA A 432 15.18 6.88 -4.63
C ALA A 432 13.77 7.48 -4.62
N CYS A 433 12.74 6.75 -4.21
CA CYS A 433 11.40 7.32 -4.02
C CYS A 433 11.34 8.31 -2.85
N ASN A 434 12.06 8.08 -1.75
CA ASN A 434 12.17 9.08 -0.67
C ASN A 434 12.79 10.39 -1.18
N LEU A 435 13.88 10.32 -1.96
CA LEU A 435 14.50 11.49 -2.59
C LEU A 435 13.59 12.14 -3.65
N GLY A 436 12.85 11.35 -4.43
CA GLY A 436 11.91 11.87 -5.43
C GLY A 436 10.73 12.60 -4.79
N GLY A 437 10.35 12.17 -3.59
CA GLY A 437 9.45 12.87 -2.68
C GLY A 437 9.91 14.26 -2.25
N MET A 438 11.15 14.68 -2.53
CA MET A 438 11.67 16.02 -2.22
C MET A 438 11.74 16.94 -3.45
N MET A 439 11.69 16.38 -4.67
CA MET A 439 11.96 17.10 -5.92
C MET A 439 10.96 18.20 -6.28
N THR A 440 9.68 18.04 -5.91
CA THR A 440 8.62 19.02 -6.21
C THR A 440 7.85 19.37 -4.94
N PRO A 441 7.25 20.57 -4.88
CA PRO A 441 6.35 20.94 -3.78
C PRO A 441 5.17 19.96 -3.58
N ILE A 442 4.75 19.30 -4.66
CA ILE A 442 3.58 18.41 -4.70
C ILE A 442 3.89 16.93 -4.38
N SER A 443 5.15 16.50 -4.45
CA SER A 443 5.51 15.07 -4.34
C SER A 443 5.40 14.51 -2.93
N SER A 444 5.46 15.37 -1.90
CA SER A 444 5.29 14.99 -0.50
C SER A 444 4.53 16.06 0.26
N LEU A 445 3.70 15.61 1.20
CA LEU A 445 3.00 16.45 2.16
C LEU A 445 3.96 17.41 2.88
N GLN A 446 5.15 16.92 3.23
CA GLN A 446 6.14 17.68 3.98
C GLN A 446 6.62 18.92 3.22
N ASN A 447 6.79 18.81 1.89
CA ASN A 447 7.22 19.93 1.05
C ASN A 447 6.11 20.97 0.92
N THR A 448 4.87 20.51 0.74
CA THR A 448 3.69 21.38 0.69
C THR A 448 3.53 22.17 1.99
N LEU A 449 3.66 21.50 3.15
CA LEU A 449 3.61 22.18 4.44
C LEU A 449 4.76 23.17 4.59
N ALA A 450 5.99 22.81 4.19
CA ALA A 450 7.14 23.70 4.23
C ALA A 450 6.93 24.96 3.38
N VAL A 451 6.41 24.83 2.16
CA VAL A 451 6.09 25.98 1.29
C VAL A 451 5.04 26.87 1.94
N SER A 452 3.97 26.30 2.50
CA SER A 452 2.93 27.08 3.19
C SER A 452 3.51 27.82 4.41
N PHE A 453 4.40 27.19 5.18
CA PHE A 453 5.04 27.85 6.32
C PHE A 453 6.02 28.95 5.91
N LEU A 454 6.80 28.74 4.85
CA LEU A 454 7.69 29.76 4.31
C LEU A 454 6.90 30.98 3.82
N GLU A 455 5.80 30.76 3.11
CA GLU A 455 4.91 31.83 2.66
C GLU A 455 4.38 32.64 3.84
N LYS A 456 3.93 31.97 4.91
CA LYS A 456 3.49 32.62 6.14
C LYS A 456 4.62 33.36 6.88
N ALA A 457 5.87 32.94 6.73
CA ALA A 457 7.04 33.62 7.28
C ALA A 457 7.52 34.81 6.42
N GLY A 458 6.83 35.13 5.31
CA GLY A 458 7.18 36.22 4.39
C GLY A 458 8.12 35.81 3.25
N TYR A 459 8.41 34.51 3.14
CA TYR A 459 9.30 33.93 2.13
C TYR A 459 8.49 33.21 1.05
N THR A 460 8.39 33.81 -0.14
CA THR A 460 7.70 33.20 -1.27
C THR A 460 8.68 32.40 -2.13
N VAL A 461 8.62 31.07 -2.07
CA VAL A 461 9.39 30.18 -2.95
C VAL A 461 8.48 29.70 -4.09
N THR A 462 8.80 30.09 -5.32
CA THR A 462 8.03 29.65 -6.49
C THR A 462 8.25 28.17 -6.79
N PHE A 463 7.29 27.53 -7.45
CA PHE A 463 7.36 26.12 -7.87
C PHE A 463 8.64 25.85 -8.70
N GLY A 464 8.96 26.75 -9.64
CA GLY A 464 10.17 26.66 -10.47
C GLY A 464 11.47 26.79 -9.66
N GLN A 465 11.54 27.73 -8.71
CA GLN A 465 12.71 27.89 -7.82
C GLN A 465 12.93 26.64 -6.95
N TRP A 466 11.86 26.08 -6.38
CA TRP A 466 11.96 24.83 -5.61
C TRP A 466 12.55 23.70 -6.46
N MET A 467 12.03 23.51 -7.68
CA MET A 467 12.51 22.48 -8.58
C MET A 467 13.98 22.71 -9.01
N ALA A 468 14.36 23.96 -9.28
CA ALA A 468 15.73 24.30 -9.65
C ALA A 468 16.74 23.94 -8.55
N MET A 469 16.34 24.02 -7.27
CA MET A 469 17.17 23.60 -6.13
C MET A 469 17.11 22.08 -5.90
N ALA A 470 15.90 21.52 -5.84
CA ALA A 470 15.67 20.16 -5.38
C ALA A 470 16.00 19.09 -6.44
N VAL A 471 15.74 19.35 -7.72
CA VAL A 471 15.96 18.35 -8.79
C VAL A 471 17.44 17.99 -8.96
N PRO A 472 18.39 18.95 -9.08
CA PRO A 472 19.81 18.61 -9.17
C PRO A 472 20.30 17.91 -7.90
N PHE A 473 19.90 18.40 -6.73
CA PHE A 473 20.26 17.83 -5.44
C PHE A 473 19.82 16.37 -5.31
N CYS A 474 18.55 16.07 -5.56
CA CYS A 474 18.00 14.72 -5.42
C CYS A 474 18.55 13.76 -6.48
N THR A 475 18.85 14.25 -7.68
CA THR A 475 19.45 13.45 -8.75
C THR A 475 20.87 13.03 -8.39
N VAL A 476 21.70 13.98 -7.93
CA VAL A 476 23.06 13.70 -7.45
C VAL A 476 23.01 12.79 -6.22
N GLY A 477 22.12 13.07 -5.27
CA GLY A 477 21.91 12.24 -4.08
C GLY A 477 21.52 10.80 -4.43
N THR A 478 20.73 10.59 -5.49
CA THR A 478 20.36 9.25 -5.96
C THR A 478 21.54 8.51 -6.58
N ILE A 479 22.38 9.20 -7.35
CA ILE A 479 23.61 8.62 -7.92
C ILE A 479 24.60 8.25 -6.81
N LEU A 480 24.76 9.13 -5.81
CA LEU A 480 25.60 8.85 -4.64
C LEU A 480 25.04 7.69 -3.80
N CYS A 481 23.71 7.62 -3.63
CA CYS A 481 23.04 6.49 -3.01
C CYS A 481 23.32 5.19 -3.75
N TRP A 482 23.27 5.22 -5.09
CA TRP A 482 23.57 4.06 -5.92
C TRP A 482 25.02 3.60 -5.74
N LEU A 483 26.01 4.51 -5.79
CA LEU A 483 27.42 4.19 -5.54
C LEU A 483 27.63 3.62 -4.13
N PHE A 484 26.98 4.22 -3.13
CA PHE A 484 27.04 3.76 -1.74
C PHE A 484 26.44 2.35 -1.57
N LEU A 485 25.31 2.07 -2.21
CA LEU A 485 24.68 0.75 -2.18
C LEU A 485 25.57 -0.32 -2.83
N LEU A 486 26.21 0.00 -3.95
CA LEU A 486 27.19 -0.90 -4.59
C LEU A 486 28.38 -1.18 -3.66
N TRP A 487 28.84 -0.18 -2.90
CA TRP A 487 29.96 -0.34 -1.98
C TRP A 487 29.62 -1.15 -0.71
N VAL A 488 28.44 -0.93 -0.11
CA VAL A 488 28.06 -1.59 1.16
C VAL A 488 27.46 -2.97 0.96
N MET A 489 26.60 -3.12 -0.04
CA MET A 489 25.84 -4.36 -0.26
C MET A 489 26.53 -5.30 -1.23
N ASP A 490 27.37 -4.79 -2.14
CA ASP A 490 28.13 -5.56 -3.15
C ASP A 490 27.27 -6.61 -3.89
N PRO A 491 26.29 -6.19 -4.72
CA PRO A 491 25.30 -7.08 -5.31
C PRO A 491 25.82 -7.83 -6.56
N GLN A 492 26.87 -8.66 -6.39
CA GLN A 492 27.52 -9.43 -7.47
C GLN A 492 26.77 -10.73 -7.86
N ASP A 493 25.72 -11.07 -7.13
CA ASP A 493 24.93 -12.29 -7.30
C ASP A 493 24.05 -12.29 -8.56
N ALA A 494 23.82 -11.12 -9.18
CA ALA A 494 23.12 -11.00 -10.45
C ALA A 494 24.13 -10.77 -11.59
N THR A 495 24.18 -11.68 -12.57
CA THR A 495 24.97 -11.53 -13.80
C THR A 495 24.13 -11.08 -15.00
N TYR A 496 22.83 -11.39 -15.00
CA TYR A 496 21.87 -10.95 -16.00
C TYR A 496 20.50 -10.67 -15.38
N ILE A 497 19.73 -9.76 -15.98
CA ILE A 497 18.34 -9.51 -15.57
C ILE A 497 17.41 -10.47 -16.36
N PRO A 498 16.62 -11.33 -15.68
CA PRO A 498 15.61 -12.18 -16.32
C PRO A 498 14.61 -11.34 -17.10
N GLN A 499 14.14 -11.80 -18.26
CA GLN A 499 13.27 -11.02 -19.15
C GLN A 499 11.83 -11.02 -18.62
N ILE A 500 11.20 -9.85 -18.50
CA ILE A 500 9.78 -9.82 -18.12
C ILE A 500 8.98 -10.26 -19.34
N VAL A 501 8.30 -11.41 -19.24
CA VAL A 501 7.36 -11.87 -20.27
C VAL A 501 6.08 -11.04 -20.11
N TYR A 502 6.03 -9.88 -20.77
CA TYR A 502 4.77 -9.20 -21.06
C TYR A 502 4.40 -9.41 -22.52
N ASP A 503 3.11 -9.65 -22.77
CA ASP A 503 2.57 -9.76 -24.12
C ASP A 503 2.67 -8.39 -24.82
N GLN A 504 3.55 -8.34 -25.81
CA GLN A 504 4.26 -7.15 -26.29
C GLN A 504 3.55 -6.40 -27.42
N LYS A 505 2.22 -6.52 -27.52
CA LYS A 505 1.46 -5.99 -28.67
C LYS A 505 0.72 -4.66 -28.42
N GLN A 506 0.97 -3.94 -27.34
CA GLN A 506 0.36 -2.61 -27.18
C GLN A 506 1.19 -1.54 -27.91
N LYS A 507 0.73 -1.13 -29.10
CA LYS A 507 1.26 0.03 -29.82
C LYS A 507 0.97 1.30 -29.02
N ILE A 508 1.91 2.26 -29.02
CA ILE A 508 1.68 3.60 -28.45
C ILE A 508 0.43 4.17 -29.12
N SER A 509 -0.62 4.37 -28.34
CA SER A 509 -1.88 4.93 -28.83
C SER A 509 -1.78 6.45 -28.91
N ARG A 510 -2.65 7.07 -29.71
CA ARG A 510 -2.82 8.53 -29.73
C ARG A 510 -3.15 9.05 -28.32
N LEU A 511 -3.83 8.24 -27.51
CA LEU A 511 -4.13 8.54 -26.11
C LEU A 511 -2.88 8.76 -25.25
N HIS A 512 -1.86 7.90 -25.38
CA HIS A 512 -0.60 8.04 -24.64
C HIS A 512 0.10 9.35 -24.96
N VAL A 513 0.14 9.72 -26.25
CA VAL A 513 0.75 10.98 -26.70
C VAL A 513 0.02 12.19 -26.14
N VAL A 514 -1.32 12.16 -26.12
CA VAL A 514 -2.15 13.23 -25.55
C VAL A 514 -1.92 13.38 -24.05
N VAL A 515 -1.89 12.28 -23.29
CA VAL A 515 -1.63 12.32 -21.84
C VAL A 515 -0.26 12.90 -21.55
N ILE A 516 0.78 12.44 -22.25
CA ILE A 516 2.15 12.93 -22.07
C ILE A 516 2.24 14.41 -22.46
N SER A 517 1.65 14.82 -23.58
CA SER A 517 1.72 16.21 -24.04
C SER A 517 1.00 17.17 -23.10
N LEU A 518 -0.22 16.82 -22.64
CA LEU A 518 -0.97 17.61 -21.67
C LEU A 518 -0.23 17.71 -20.33
N THR A 519 0.35 16.61 -19.87
CA THR A 519 1.13 16.60 -18.63
C THR A 519 2.37 17.49 -18.73
N LEU A 520 3.12 17.39 -19.83
CA LEU A 520 4.29 18.26 -20.08
C LEU A 520 3.89 19.73 -20.19
N LEU A 521 2.75 20.03 -20.82
CA LEU A 521 2.20 21.37 -20.90
C LEU A 521 1.85 21.93 -19.51
N THR A 522 1.17 21.14 -18.66
CA THR A 522 0.85 21.53 -17.27
C THR A 522 2.11 21.80 -16.46
N ILE A 523 3.13 20.95 -16.57
CA ILE A 523 4.42 21.13 -15.88
C ILE A 523 5.12 22.40 -16.37
N PHE A 524 5.12 22.64 -17.68
CA PHE A 524 5.71 23.85 -18.27
C PHE A 524 5.00 25.12 -17.77
N LEU A 525 3.67 25.09 -17.68
CA LEU A 525 2.87 26.20 -17.13
C LEU A 525 3.14 26.43 -15.64
N TRP A 526 3.30 25.38 -14.82
CA TRP A 526 3.69 25.53 -13.42
C TRP A 526 5.10 26.10 -13.27
N ALA A 527 6.06 25.64 -14.09
CA ALA A 527 7.44 26.12 -14.04
C ALA A 527 7.56 27.59 -14.49
N SER A 528 6.76 28.00 -15.48
CA SER A 528 6.75 29.36 -16.04
C SER A 528 5.75 30.29 -15.35
N PHE A 529 5.20 29.89 -14.20
CA PHE A 529 4.13 30.63 -13.50
C PHE A 529 4.52 32.05 -13.12
N SER A 530 5.81 32.33 -12.86
CA SER A 530 6.27 33.70 -12.55
C SER A 530 5.93 34.71 -13.65
N VAL A 531 5.92 34.28 -14.92
CA VAL A 531 5.61 35.12 -16.08
C VAL A 531 4.11 35.11 -16.39
N THR A 532 3.43 33.99 -16.15
CA THR A 532 2.01 33.81 -16.51
C THR A 532 1.04 34.10 -15.35
N SER A 533 1.55 34.53 -14.19
CA SER A 533 0.79 34.87 -12.99
C SER A 533 -0.29 35.92 -13.25
N ALA A 534 -0.02 36.91 -14.10
CA ALA A 534 -0.99 37.95 -14.48
C ALA A 534 -2.22 37.41 -15.23
N THR A 535 -2.10 36.27 -15.90
CA THR A 535 -3.19 35.67 -16.70
C THR A 535 -3.95 34.61 -15.92
N PHE A 536 -3.22 33.70 -15.24
CA PHE A 536 -3.84 32.55 -14.56
C PHE A 536 -4.16 32.82 -13.10
N GLY A 537 -3.57 33.84 -12.47
CA GLY A 537 -3.77 34.19 -11.07
C GLY A 537 -3.08 33.25 -10.07
N ASP A 538 -3.28 31.93 -10.20
CA ASP A 538 -2.83 30.94 -9.22
C ASP A 538 -2.48 29.57 -9.84
N LEU A 539 -1.53 28.85 -9.23
CA LEU A 539 -1.08 27.52 -9.68
C LEU A 539 -2.20 26.46 -9.64
N GLY A 540 -3.10 26.55 -8.67
CA GLY A 540 -4.26 25.68 -8.54
C GLY A 540 -5.25 25.81 -9.70
N ILE A 541 -5.35 26.99 -10.32
CA ILE A 541 -6.22 27.21 -11.49
C ILE A 541 -5.70 26.41 -12.69
N ILE A 542 -4.38 26.40 -12.91
CA ILE A 542 -3.74 25.60 -13.96
C ILE A 542 -4.03 24.10 -13.75
N SER A 543 -3.95 23.63 -12.50
CA SER A 543 -4.31 22.25 -12.14
C SER A 543 -5.79 21.94 -12.41
N MET A 544 -6.67 22.87 -12.07
CA MET A 544 -8.11 22.72 -12.28
C MET A 544 -8.46 22.68 -13.77
N MET A 545 -7.75 23.45 -14.62
CA MET A 545 -7.89 23.36 -16.08
C MET A 545 -7.45 21.99 -16.61
N PHE A 546 -6.32 21.45 -16.15
CA PHE A 546 -5.89 20.10 -16.51
C PHE A 546 -6.93 19.05 -16.10
N MET A 547 -7.45 19.14 -14.87
CA MET A 547 -8.51 18.27 -14.38
C MET A 547 -9.76 18.37 -15.25
N PHE A 548 -10.19 19.59 -15.60
CA PHE A 548 -11.34 19.81 -16.48
C PHE A 548 -11.15 19.11 -17.84
N VAL A 549 -9.97 19.21 -18.45
CA VAL A 549 -9.68 18.53 -19.72
C VAL A 549 -9.71 17.01 -19.53
N MET A 550 -9.04 16.47 -18.50
CA MET A 550 -8.91 15.03 -18.30
C MET A 550 -10.24 14.34 -17.93
N PHE A 551 -11.01 14.94 -17.02
CA PHE A 551 -12.32 14.41 -16.62
C PHE A 551 -13.42 14.78 -17.60
N GLY A 552 -13.39 15.98 -18.18
CA GLY A 552 -14.40 16.44 -19.14
C GLY A 552 -14.36 15.71 -20.48
N THR A 553 -13.18 15.26 -20.92
CA THR A 553 -13.05 14.41 -22.13
C THR A 553 -13.37 12.93 -21.86
N GLY A 554 -13.63 12.54 -20.60
CA GLY A 554 -13.87 11.15 -20.20
C GLY A 554 -12.60 10.28 -20.15
N MET A 555 -11.41 10.86 -20.33
CA MET A 555 -10.14 10.13 -20.20
C MET A 555 -9.96 9.60 -18.77
N LEU A 556 -10.28 10.43 -17.78
CA LEU A 556 -10.44 10.03 -16.39
C LEU A 556 -11.92 9.95 -16.02
N SER A 557 -12.25 8.94 -15.23
CA SER A 557 -13.61 8.62 -14.78
C SER A 557 -13.86 9.10 -13.34
N GLN A 558 -15.12 9.12 -12.91
CA GLN A 558 -15.45 9.40 -11.51
C GLN A 558 -14.78 8.41 -10.53
N PHE A 559 -14.53 7.17 -10.96
CA PHE A 559 -13.79 6.19 -10.16
C PHE A 559 -12.36 6.67 -9.89
N ASP A 560 -11.69 7.21 -10.91
CA ASP A 560 -10.33 7.75 -10.80
C ASP A 560 -10.30 8.92 -9.80
N PHE A 561 -11.32 9.79 -9.83
CA PHE A 561 -11.46 10.89 -8.88
C PHE A 561 -11.69 10.40 -7.44
N ASN A 562 -12.56 9.41 -7.25
CA ASN A 562 -12.83 8.82 -5.94
C ASN A 562 -11.62 8.06 -5.37
N SER A 563 -10.70 7.62 -6.24
CA SER A 563 -9.47 6.93 -5.85
C SER A 563 -8.40 7.85 -5.24
N PHE A 564 -8.59 9.17 -5.32
CA PHE A 564 -7.64 10.13 -4.76
C PHE A 564 -7.44 9.93 -3.26
N SER A 565 -6.27 10.33 -2.78
CA SER A 565 -5.92 10.27 -1.35
C SER A 565 -6.58 11.40 -0.56
N TRP A 566 -7.92 11.41 -0.51
CA TRP A 566 -8.74 12.41 0.19
C TRP A 566 -8.30 12.68 1.63
N HIS A 567 -7.87 11.62 2.31
CA HIS A 567 -7.35 11.69 3.67
C HIS A 567 -6.05 12.52 3.80
N ILE A 568 -5.22 12.60 2.75
CA ILE A 568 -4.03 13.49 2.70
C ILE A 568 -4.47 14.93 2.44
N LEU A 569 -5.46 15.15 1.57
CA LEU A 569 -5.99 16.48 1.29
C LEU A 569 -6.58 17.14 2.54
N PHE A 570 -7.37 16.39 3.32
CA PHE A 570 -7.88 16.88 4.61
C PHE A 570 -6.79 17.05 5.67
N LEU A 571 -5.71 16.25 5.61
CA LEU A 571 -4.55 16.40 6.48
C LEU A 571 -3.82 17.74 6.22
N ILE A 572 -3.70 18.14 4.95
CA ILE A 572 -3.14 19.44 4.56
C ILE A 572 -4.00 20.58 5.08
N GLY A 573 -5.32 20.50 4.85
CA GLY A 573 -6.26 21.51 5.37
C GLY A 573 -6.15 21.68 6.89
N GLY A 574 -6.12 20.57 7.65
CA GLY A 574 -5.89 20.62 9.10
C GLY A 574 -4.51 21.15 9.49
N GLY A 575 -3.47 20.83 8.72
CA GLY A 575 -2.11 21.33 8.91
C GLY A 575 -1.98 22.84 8.68
N ASN A 576 -2.67 23.39 7.67
CA ASN A 576 -2.70 24.83 7.41
C ASN A 576 -3.33 25.61 8.57
N VAL A 577 -4.41 25.07 9.13
CA VAL A 577 -5.11 25.64 10.29
C VAL A 577 -4.24 25.54 11.54
N LEU A 578 -3.60 24.39 11.77
CA LEU A 578 -2.64 24.23 12.87
C LEU A 578 -1.45 25.20 12.72
N GLY A 579 -1.00 25.43 11.51
CA GLY A 579 0.09 26.35 11.22
C GLY A 579 -0.26 27.81 11.50
N ASP A 580 -1.47 28.23 11.15
CA ASP A 580 -1.97 29.57 11.48
C ASP A 580 -2.08 29.80 12.98
N MET A 581 -2.57 28.77 13.68
CA MET A 581 -2.60 28.74 15.13
C MET A 581 -1.18 28.85 15.72
N ALA A 582 -0.21 28.09 15.20
CA ALA A 582 1.15 28.05 15.76
C ALA A 582 1.91 29.38 15.68
N ILE A 583 1.59 30.24 14.70
CA ILE A 583 2.18 31.59 14.60
C ILE A 583 1.81 32.44 15.82
N GLN A 584 0.65 32.20 16.44
CA GLN A 584 0.22 32.89 17.65
C GLN A 584 1.11 32.60 18.87
N ILE A 585 1.99 31.59 18.82
CA ILE A 585 2.94 31.23 19.90
C ILE A 585 4.17 32.16 19.92
N GLY A 586 4.40 32.98 18.88
CA GLY A 586 5.50 33.94 18.82
C GLY A 586 6.85 33.38 18.33
N HIS A 587 6.94 32.09 18.01
CA HIS A 587 8.16 31.45 17.49
C HIS A 587 7.89 30.55 16.27
N PRO A 588 7.68 31.14 15.07
CA PRO A 588 7.33 30.39 13.84
C PRO A 588 8.44 29.45 13.33
N HIS A 589 9.66 29.57 13.86
CA HIS A 589 10.83 28.80 13.40
C HIS A 589 10.85 27.35 13.94
N ILE A 590 10.28 27.07 15.11
CA ILE A 590 10.36 25.73 15.73
C ILE A 590 9.62 24.66 14.90
N PRO A 591 8.37 24.89 14.45
CA PRO A 591 7.66 23.92 13.59
C PRO A 591 8.38 23.69 12.26
N VAL A 592 8.96 24.74 11.66
CA VAL A 592 9.73 24.68 10.41
C VAL A 592 10.98 23.82 10.58
N ILE A 593 11.70 23.99 11.69
CA ILE A 593 12.88 23.17 12.04
C ILE A 593 12.47 21.70 12.25
N CYS A 594 11.37 21.43 12.94
CA CYS A 594 10.86 20.07 13.13
C CYS A 594 10.47 19.40 11.79
N CYS A 595 9.82 20.13 10.87
CA CYS A 595 9.54 19.65 9.52
C CYS A 595 10.83 19.37 8.73
N ALA A 596 11.83 20.26 8.78
CA ALA A 596 13.11 20.09 8.11
C ALA A 596 13.90 18.87 8.63
N LEU A 597 13.88 18.64 9.94
CA LEU A 597 14.48 17.46 10.57
C LEU A 597 13.73 16.17 10.21
N ALA A 598 12.40 16.20 10.15
CA ALA A 598 11.57 15.05 9.76
C ALA A 598 11.79 14.62 8.29
N ILE A 599 12.06 15.58 7.40
CA ILE A 599 12.41 15.32 5.99
C ILE A 599 13.77 14.61 5.88
N SER A 600 14.72 14.92 6.77
CA SER A 600 16.12 14.48 6.68
C SER A 600 16.40 13.09 7.30
N ALA A 601 15.58 12.61 8.24
CA ALA A 601 15.82 11.37 9.00
C ALA A 601 15.05 10.12 8.50
N ALA A 602 14.29 10.23 7.41
CA ALA A 602 13.29 9.23 7.00
C ALA A 602 13.85 7.92 6.37
N MET A 603 15.17 7.74 6.26
CA MET A 603 15.75 6.57 5.58
C MET A 603 16.33 5.49 6.52
N ALA A 604 16.55 5.81 7.80
CA ALA A 604 17.23 4.92 8.75
C ALA A 604 16.40 3.73 9.23
N LEU A 605 15.07 3.86 9.27
CA LEU A 605 14.17 2.83 9.78
C LEU A 605 13.24 2.31 8.69
N PRO A 606 12.82 1.04 8.74
CA PRO A 606 11.83 0.52 7.81
C PRO A 606 10.48 1.23 7.93
N PHE A 607 10.14 1.74 9.13
CA PHE A 607 8.86 2.36 9.42
C PHE A 607 8.87 3.88 9.30
N SER A 608 10.02 4.50 9.02
CA SER A 608 10.13 5.96 8.93
C SER A 608 9.56 6.53 7.63
N SER A 609 9.36 5.70 6.61
CA SER A 609 8.72 6.12 5.37
C SER A 609 7.94 4.99 4.71
N PHE A 610 6.93 5.36 3.92
CA PHE A 610 6.13 4.39 3.17
C PHE A 610 6.94 3.61 2.13
N PRO A 611 7.88 4.22 1.37
CA PRO A 611 8.79 3.45 0.52
C PRO A 611 9.54 2.34 1.26
N ASN A 612 10.00 2.63 2.48
CA ASN A 612 10.74 1.67 3.29
C ASN A 612 9.83 0.53 3.80
N ILE A 613 8.60 0.85 4.21
CA ILE A 613 7.61 -0.16 4.61
C ILE A 613 7.28 -1.07 3.42
N ASN A 614 7.02 -0.49 2.25
CA ASN A 614 6.64 -1.25 1.06
C ASN A 614 7.72 -2.23 0.61
N SER A 615 8.99 -1.83 0.68
CA SER A 615 10.13 -2.70 0.39
C SER A 615 10.33 -3.78 1.45
N LEU A 616 10.06 -3.48 2.73
CA LEU A 616 10.08 -4.47 3.81
C LEU A 616 8.97 -5.54 3.67
N LEU A 617 7.81 -5.15 3.14
CA LEU A 617 6.64 -6.02 3.00
C LEU A 617 6.70 -6.99 1.81
N VAL A 618 7.75 -6.91 0.98
CA VAL A 618 7.93 -7.84 -0.15
C VAL A 618 8.27 -9.22 0.36
N LEU A 619 7.42 -10.19 0.02
CA LEU A 619 7.59 -11.58 0.41
C LEU A 619 8.03 -12.42 -0.79
N ASP A 620 8.85 -13.44 -0.51
CA ASP A 620 9.19 -14.49 -1.46
C ASP A 620 8.00 -15.46 -1.67
N ASP A 621 8.16 -16.41 -2.59
CA ASP A 621 7.15 -17.45 -2.86
C ASP A 621 6.97 -18.46 -1.71
N HIS A 622 7.80 -18.35 -0.66
CA HIS A 622 7.71 -19.10 0.59
C HIS A 622 7.05 -18.28 1.73
N GLY A 623 6.70 -17.02 1.48
CA GLY A 623 6.10 -16.10 2.44
C GLY A 623 7.07 -15.50 3.47
N GLN A 624 8.38 -15.54 3.22
CA GLN A 624 9.41 -14.87 4.00
C GLN A 624 9.74 -13.49 3.40
N PRO A 625 10.04 -12.47 4.22
CA PRO A 625 10.42 -11.16 3.72
C PRO A 625 11.81 -11.18 3.08
N TYR A 626 11.99 -10.46 1.96
CA TYR A 626 13.31 -10.28 1.34
C TYR A 626 14.23 -9.39 2.18
N LEU A 627 13.65 -8.40 2.87
CA LEU A 627 14.37 -7.43 3.70
C LEU A 627 14.06 -7.61 5.18
N GLU A 628 15.07 -7.41 6.00
CA GLU A 628 14.94 -7.33 7.45
C GLU A 628 15.23 -5.91 7.96
N VAL A 629 14.80 -5.61 9.19
CA VAL A 629 15.04 -4.30 9.84
C VAL A 629 16.54 -3.98 9.91
N LYS A 630 17.39 -5.00 10.08
CA LYS A 630 18.86 -4.86 10.13
C LYS A 630 19.45 -4.31 8.83
N ASP A 631 18.84 -4.63 7.69
CA ASP A 631 19.33 -4.20 6.38
C ASP A 631 19.13 -2.69 6.22
N PHE A 632 17.98 -2.17 6.68
CA PHE A 632 17.71 -0.73 6.75
C PHE A 632 18.59 -0.02 7.76
N LEU A 633 18.85 -0.59 8.93
CA LEU A 633 19.73 0.04 9.91
C LEU A 633 21.17 0.15 9.41
N ARG A 634 21.68 -0.91 8.76
CA ARG A 634 23.06 -0.95 8.25
C ARG A 634 23.29 0.11 7.16
N VAL A 635 22.36 0.25 6.23
CA VAL A 635 22.50 1.13 5.07
C VAL A 635 21.91 2.52 5.34
N GLY A 636 20.71 2.56 5.90
CA GLY A 636 19.91 3.76 6.09
C GLY A 636 20.44 4.74 7.11
N VAL A 637 21.00 4.29 8.25
CA VAL A 637 21.58 5.21 9.25
C VAL A 637 22.76 5.97 8.64
N THR A 638 23.68 5.24 8.01
CA THR A 638 24.85 5.81 7.36
C THR A 638 24.46 6.76 6.23
N PHE A 639 23.51 6.35 5.39
CA PHE A 639 23.05 7.19 4.29
C PHE A 639 22.28 8.42 4.79
N SER A 640 21.48 8.32 5.85
CA SER A 640 20.82 9.48 6.48
C SER A 640 21.83 10.52 6.99
N LEU A 641 22.93 10.10 7.60
CA LEU A 641 23.99 11.02 8.03
C LEU A 641 24.70 11.69 6.85
N VAL A 642 25.01 10.92 5.80
CA VAL A 642 25.61 11.45 4.56
C VAL A 642 24.65 12.41 3.87
N SER A 643 23.37 12.05 3.77
CA SER A 643 22.34 12.90 3.19
C SER A 643 22.17 14.19 3.98
N MET A 644 22.19 14.14 5.31
CA MET A 644 22.16 15.34 6.16
C MET A 644 23.36 16.26 5.88
N ALA A 645 24.57 15.69 5.79
CA ALA A 645 25.77 16.47 5.45
C ALA A 645 25.67 17.10 4.04
N LEU A 646 25.12 16.39 3.06
CA LEU A 646 24.89 16.89 1.71
C LEU A 646 23.83 18.01 1.67
N ILE A 647 22.76 17.90 2.46
CA ILE A 647 21.74 18.95 2.59
C ILE A 647 22.37 20.22 3.16
N VAL A 648 23.13 20.09 4.24
CA VAL A 648 23.77 21.23 4.91
C VAL A 648 24.83 21.90 4.02
N THR A 649 25.53 21.15 3.17
CA THR A 649 26.62 21.70 2.32
C THR A 649 26.15 22.10 0.92
N LEU A 650 25.79 21.12 0.09
CA LEU A 650 25.40 21.31 -1.31
C LEU A 650 24.00 21.92 -1.42
N GLY A 651 23.07 21.51 -0.54
CA GLY A 651 21.75 22.10 -0.46
C GLY A 651 21.80 23.58 -0.09
N TYR A 652 22.57 23.95 0.94
CA TYR A 652 22.78 25.35 1.31
C TYR A 652 23.43 26.17 0.18
N SER A 653 24.47 25.64 -0.47
CA SER A 653 25.10 26.31 -1.61
C SER A 653 24.13 26.56 -2.77
N LEU A 654 23.26 25.59 -3.09
CA LEU A 654 22.23 25.73 -4.13
C LEU A 654 21.15 26.72 -3.74
N ILE A 655 20.73 26.73 -2.47
CA ILE A 655 19.78 27.70 -1.92
C ILE A 655 20.33 29.12 -2.07
N VAL A 656 21.58 29.35 -1.66
CA VAL A 656 22.24 30.66 -1.78
C VAL A 656 22.41 31.07 -3.25
N LEU A 657 22.68 30.11 -4.15
CA LEU A 657 22.84 30.37 -5.58
C LEU A 657 21.52 30.72 -6.29
N VAL A 658 20.41 30.08 -5.90
CA VAL A 658 19.10 30.27 -6.54
C VAL A 658 18.31 31.42 -5.92
N LEU A 659 18.39 31.60 -4.60
CA LEU A 659 17.63 32.60 -3.85
C LEU A 659 18.45 33.85 -3.47
N GLY A 660 19.78 33.83 -3.62
CA GLY A 660 20.66 34.92 -3.20
C GLY A 660 20.96 34.92 -1.69
N TYR A 661 21.97 35.68 -1.27
CA TYR A 661 22.41 35.77 0.14
C TYR A 661 21.41 36.55 1.03
N ASN A 662 20.67 37.47 0.43
CA ASN A 662 19.58 38.20 1.07
C ASN A 662 18.27 37.54 0.67
N ILE A 663 17.74 36.70 1.56
CA ILE A 663 16.31 36.45 1.54
C ILE A 663 15.66 37.72 2.11
N ASP A 664 15.54 38.76 1.27
CA ASP A 664 14.86 39.98 1.66
C ASP A 664 13.42 39.58 2.02
N PRO A 665 12.97 39.76 3.28
CA PRO A 665 11.56 39.61 3.58
C PRO A 665 10.82 40.56 2.65
N THR A 666 9.81 40.05 1.94
CA THR A 666 8.94 40.93 1.15
C THR A 666 8.49 42.10 2.03
N PRO A 667 8.48 43.35 1.53
CA PRO A 667 8.25 44.56 2.34
C PRO A 667 6.78 44.72 2.79
N ILE A 668 6.09 43.62 3.10
CA ILE A 668 4.72 43.60 3.62
C ILE A 668 4.73 43.61 5.16
N MET A 669 5.88 43.42 5.82
CA MET A 669 6.01 43.43 7.28
C MET A 669 7.06 44.44 7.80
N VAL A 670 7.13 45.64 7.21
CA VAL A 670 7.87 46.79 7.79
C VAL A 670 6.89 47.83 8.37
N GLY A 671 5.63 47.47 8.54
CA GLY A 671 4.58 48.33 9.09
C GLY A 671 3.70 47.62 10.13
N LEU A 672 4.30 46.82 11.02
CA LEU A 672 3.66 46.29 12.24
C LEU A 672 4.61 46.41 13.43
#